data_AF-A0A061BE84-F1
#
_entry.id   AF-A0A061BE84-F1
#
_cell.length_a   1.000
_cell.length_b   1.000
_cell.length_c   1.000
_cell.angle_alpha   90.00
_cell.angle_beta   90.00
_cell.angle_gamma   90.00
#
_symmetry.space_group_name_H-M   'P 1'
#
loop_
_entity.id
_entity.type
_entity.pdbx_description
1 polymer ?
#
loop_
_entity_poly.entity_id
_entity_poly.type
_entity_poly.pdbx_seq_one_letter_code
_entity_poly.pdbx_strand_id
1 'polypeptide(L)'
;MASRMLLLGAAGGLGLYFRPLQAQLTTYTQHAGMSAWLLGAGIAVIALSSFARELVTAWTFAWNCFFQPLGKNASQEGRLNRFYQGQAAIYDKTRSKLLRGRTTMLKLSAAHLREQRRKNPNKRLIWLDIGGGTGWNVEEMDKYFPIKEFDAVYVLDLCGPLLEVSRKRFAARGWKNVQCLLQDATHFVLPEWTEEGLGEEGGLDFVTMSYSLSMMPDHLTLLDRVERFLHPSGLFSVCDFYVSARETTSVAGVIGDVTSRQCSWLTRWFWLHWFELDHVDLHPSRRQYLEHRFATIKSFNARNGFVLPGLIRIPYYVSLHTSRRVDTSSANQAYEIDAGNTISASPSPLLMPTLSRQASTNEIPDLALGVSAALSRSRSRSSASKPKQRVNRAYSRSSDNSDKSDSVRIDIAPELQLSAFHYGYRHWRVPYIDDPVHHEFRTFTYAFAWEDPRVDMEHLKINKDDSVLCITSGGCNALHYAIEAQPRRIHTVDFNPCQGHVLELKLACIYALEYDDFWLLFGEGRHPNFRELLDSKLSPFLTSHAYQYWRKNDHMFDSAFYMRGYSGHALRLAYWALRITGMYGSVHKMCAAPTLEEQRRIWTSRIRPIILSAFIRKVFLANPIFQWNSLGVPINQARVFLKETTTSQFAIDALDPIGLNSHVAKDNYFYQLCLEAKYTKDSCPLYLTREGFEKLKQNDGAALDCFRLHTDSIMNVMNRLGKDSLTIAIIMDLQDWFPNTVDSPPARGSKPCELTQTIRTLRNALKPNGRVFFRSAGQEPWYLELYRREGFKVECIHKRPIGGKIPIDRVNMYASFYCATKK
;
A
#
# COMPACT_ATOMS: atom_id res chain seq x y z
N MET A 1 -13.78 -25.00 -16.03
CA MET A 1 -13.84 -25.60 -14.67
C MET A 1 -14.66 -26.88 -14.64
N ALA A 2 -15.89 -26.90 -15.17
CA ALA A 2 -16.78 -28.07 -15.12
C ALA A 2 -16.15 -29.39 -15.63
N SER A 3 -15.56 -29.40 -16.82
CA SER A 3 -14.89 -30.60 -17.38
C SER A 3 -13.68 -31.08 -16.55
N ARG A 4 -12.92 -30.18 -15.92
CA ARG A 4 -11.77 -30.52 -15.06
C ARG A 4 -12.23 -31.16 -13.75
N MET A 5 -13.29 -30.62 -13.14
CA MET A 5 -13.86 -31.20 -11.92
C MET A 5 -14.52 -32.56 -12.18
N LEU A 6 -15.12 -32.76 -13.35
CA LEU A 6 -15.63 -34.06 -13.80
C LEU A 6 -14.52 -35.10 -13.95
N LEU A 7 -13.40 -34.77 -14.62
CA LEU A 7 -12.28 -35.70 -14.81
C LEU A 7 -11.55 -36.02 -13.50
N LEU A 8 -11.33 -35.02 -12.64
CA LEU A 8 -10.74 -35.24 -11.31
C LEU A 8 -11.69 -36.01 -10.38
N GLY A 9 -13.00 -35.76 -10.47
CA GLY A 9 -14.02 -36.53 -9.77
C GLY A 9 -14.08 -37.98 -10.25
N ALA A 10 -13.97 -38.22 -11.55
CA ALA A 10 -13.93 -39.57 -12.14
C ALA A 10 -12.65 -40.33 -11.73
N ALA A 11 -11.48 -39.68 -11.75
CA ALA A 11 -10.23 -40.27 -11.28
C ALA A 11 -10.28 -40.56 -9.77
N GLY A 12 -10.84 -39.65 -8.97
CA GLY A 12 -11.05 -39.84 -7.53
C GLY A 12 -12.01 -41.00 -7.24
N GLY A 13 -13.10 -41.11 -8.00
CA GLY A 13 -14.04 -42.22 -7.92
C GLY A 13 -13.38 -43.56 -8.26
N LEU A 14 -12.64 -43.66 -9.36
CA LEU A 14 -11.89 -44.86 -9.73
C LEU A 14 -10.81 -45.23 -8.68
N GLY A 15 -10.22 -44.23 -8.02
CA GLY A 15 -9.29 -44.44 -6.90
C GLY A 15 -9.96 -45.03 -5.65
N LEU A 16 -11.18 -44.59 -5.31
CA LEU A 16 -11.96 -45.16 -4.20
C LEU A 16 -12.37 -46.62 -4.47
N TYR A 17 -12.65 -46.96 -5.72
CA TYR A 17 -12.99 -48.32 -6.14
C TYR A 17 -11.80 -49.13 -6.69
N PHE A 18 -10.56 -48.71 -6.38
CA PHE A 18 -9.35 -49.32 -6.96
C PHE A 18 -9.26 -50.84 -6.68
N ARG A 19 -9.42 -51.25 -5.42
CA ARG A 19 -9.33 -52.66 -5.01
C ARG A 19 -10.43 -53.55 -5.61
N PRO A 20 -11.73 -53.19 -5.56
CA PRO A 20 -12.77 -54.03 -6.17
C PRO A 20 -12.64 -54.11 -7.70
N LEU A 21 -12.24 -53.03 -8.38
CA LEU A 21 -12.01 -53.05 -9.83
C LEU A 21 -10.78 -53.88 -10.21
N GLN A 22 -9.69 -53.78 -9.44
CA GLN A 22 -8.50 -54.60 -9.63
C GLN A 22 -8.83 -56.10 -9.49
N ALA A 23 -9.64 -56.48 -8.50
CA ALA A 23 -10.03 -57.86 -8.29
C ALA A 23 -10.77 -58.44 -9.52
N GLN A 24 -11.73 -57.67 -10.08
CA GLN A 24 -12.45 -58.07 -11.30
C GLN A 24 -11.53 -58.15 -12.52
N LEU A 25 -10.66 -57.16 -12.73
CA LEU A 25 -9.69 -57.18 -13.83
C LEU A 25 -8.70 -58.34 -13.72
N THR A 26 -8.32 -58.73 -12.50
CA THR A 26 -7.42 -59.87 -12.26
C THR A 26 -8.05 -61.19 -12.68
N THR A 27 -9.38 -61.34 -12.58
CA THR A 27 -10.09 -62.52 -13.08
C THR A 27 -9.94 -62.69 -14.60
N TYR A 28 -9.83 -61.58 -15.34
CA TYR A 28 -9.66 -61.60 -16.80
C TYR A 28 -8.19 -61.66 -17.23
N THR A 29 -7.29 -60.92 -16.56
CA THR A 29 -5.87 -60.86 -16.94
C THR A 29 -5.05 -62.01 -16.37
N GLN A 30 -5.59 -62.75 -15.39
CA GLN A 30 -4.92 -63.79 -14.60
C GLN A 30 -3.60 -63.36 -13.93
N HIS A 31 -3.27 -62.07 -13.96
CA HIS A 31 -2.06 -61.49 -13.41
C HIS A 31 -2.39 -60.23 -12.61
N ALA A 32 -2.28 -60.33 -11.27
CA ALA A 32 -2.64 -59.26 -10.33
C ALA A 32 -1.76 -58.00 -10.47
N GLY A 33 -0.50 -58.15 -10.89
CA GLY A 33 0.40 -57.02 -11.15
C GLY A 33 0.00 -56.24 -12.40
N MET A 34 -0.44 -56.94 -13.45
CA MET A 34 -0.86 -56.33 -14.72
C MET A 34 -2.19 -55.59 -14.58
N SER A 35 -3.15 -56.15 -13.83
CA SER A 35 -4.43 -55.49 -13.54
C SER A 35 -4.26 -54.23 -12.69
N ALA A 36 -3.38 -54.26 -11.69
CA ALA A 36 -3.04 -53.09 -10.89
C ALA A 36 -2.43 -51.98 -11.76
N TRP A 37 -1.52 -52.35 -12.66
CA TRP A 37 -0.84 -51.41 -13.54
C TRP A 37 -1.79 -50.79 -14.56
N LEU A 38 -2.67 -51.58 -15.20
CA LEU A 38 -3.66 -51.07 -16.16
C LEU A 38 -4.67 -50.12 -15.50
N LEU A 39 -5.16 -50.46 -14.30
CA LEU A 39 -6.08 -49.60 -13.57
C LEU A 39 -5.38 -48.32 -13.10
N GLY A 40 -4.16 -48.43 -12.57
CA GLY A 40 -3.34 -47.29 -12.17
C GLY A 40 -2.99 -46.37 -13.34
N ALA A 41 -2.63 -46.94 -14.50
CA ALA A 41 -2.36 -46.21 -15.72
C ALA A 41 -3.63 -45.50 -16.24
N GLY A 42 -4.78 -46.17 -16.21
CA GLY A 42 -6.06 -45.56 -16.59
C GLY A 42 -6.44 -44.37 -15.70
N ILE A 43 -6.31 -44.52 -14.38
CA ILE A 43 -6.53 -43.42 -13.42
C ILE A 43 -5.54 -42.28 -13.65
N ALA A 44 -4.27 -42.59 -13.88
CA ALA A 44 -3.24 -41.59 -14.18
C ALA A 44 -3.53 -40.86 -15.48
N VAL A 45 -3.95 -41.55 -16.54
CA VAL A 45 -4.32 -40.94 -17.83
C VAL A 45 -5.54 -40.03 -17.68
N ILE A 46 -6.58 -40.46 -16.97
CA ILE A 46 -7.77 -39.62 -16.72
C ILE A 46 -7.38 -38.39 -15.89
N ALA A 47 -6.58 -38.56 -14.83
CA ALA A 47 -6.08 -37.46 -14.02
C ALA A 47 -5.22 -36.49 -14.85
N LEU A 48 -4.26 -36.99 -15.63
CA LEU A 48 -3.38 -36.19 -16.50
C LEU A 48 -4.14 -35.52 -17.64
N SER A 49 -5.18 -36.16 -18.18
CA SER A 49 -6.03 -35.58 -19.24
C SER A 49 -6.73 -34.31 -18.76
N SER A 50 -7.03 -34.20 -17.46
CA SER A 50 -7.57 -32.98 -16.86
C SER A 50 -6.60 -31.78 -16.92
N PHE A 51 -5.31 -32.04 -17.16
CA PHE A 51 -4.23 -31.07 -17.37
C PHE A 51 -3.73 -31.04 -18.83
N ALA A 52 -4.27 -31.86 -19.75
CA ALA A 52 -3.75 -32.00 -21.11
C ALA A 52 -3.71 -30.67 -21.88
N ARG A 53 -4.72 -29.81 -21.72
CA ARG A 53 -4.73 -28.47 -22.35
C ARG A 53 -3.60 -27.58 -21.82
N GLU A 54 -3.28 -27.67 -20.54
CA GLU A 54 -2.21 -26.91 -19.89
C GLU A 54 -0.84 -27.45 -20.33
N LEU A 55 -0.70 -28.78 -20.43
CA LEU A 55 0.49 -29.46 -20.95
C LEU A 55 0.73 -29.18 -22.42
N VAL A 56 -0.29 -29.24 -23.28
CA VAL A 56 -0.18 -28.87 -24.71
C VAL A 56 0.17 -27.40 -24.84
N THR A 57 -0.44 -26.52 -24.05
CA THR A 57 -0.08 -25.08 -24.09
C THR A 57 1.38 -24.87 -23.65
N ALA A 58 1.81 -25.54 -22.58
CA ALA A 58 3.19 -25.48 -22.09
C ALA A 58 4.18 -26.10 -23.09
N TRP A 59 3.79 -27.19 -23.77
CA TRP A 59 4.59 -27.85 -24.80
C TRP A 59 4.67 -27.03 -26.07
N THR A 60 3.59 -26.46 -26.56
CA THR A 60 3.61 -25.54 -27.72
C THR A 60 4.44 -24.30 -27.41
N PHE A 61 4.32 -23.76 -26.19
CA PHE A 61 5.18 -22.69 -25.72
C PHE A 61 6.65 -23.13 -25.68
N ALA A 62 6.93 -24.29 -25.10
CA ALA A 62 8.28 -24.86 -25.05
C ALA A 62 8.83 -25.17 -26.45
N TRP A 63 8.01 -25.64 -27.39
CA TRP A 63 8.41 -25.90 -28.76
C TRP A 63 8.83 -24.62 -29.48
N ASN A 64 8.01 -23.57 -29.38
CA ASN A 64 8.28 -22.29 -30.02
C ASN A 64 9.45 -21.51 -29.38
N CYS A 65 9.75 -21.76 -28.09
CA CYS A 65 10.86 -21.13 -27.37
C CYS A 65 12.17 -21.95 -27.37
N PHE A 66 12.11 -23.29 -27.25
CA PHE A 66 13.31 -24.15 -27.10
C PHE A 66 13.72 -24.89 -28.36
N PHE A 67 12.77 -25.28 -29.21
CA PHE A 67 13.03 -26.23 -30.29
C PHE A 67 12.91 -25.62 -31.68
N GLN A 68 12.19 -24.52 -31.83
CA GLN A 68 12.15 -23.75 -33.07
C GLN A 68 13.39 -22.83 -33.13
N PRO A 69 14.35 -23.07 -34.04
CA PRO A 69 15.58 -22.30 -34.06
C PRO A 69 15.33 -20.83 -34.44
N LEU A 70 15.71 -19.90 -33.55
CA LEU A 70 16.01 -18.52 -33.92
C LEU A 70 17.29 -18.57 -34.77
N GLY A 71 17.13 -18.63 -36.10
CA GLY A 71 18.26 -18.81 -37.02
C GLY A 71 19.40 -17.79 -36.80
N LYS A 72 20.64 -18.23 -37.08
CA LYS A 72 21.86 -17.42 -37.00
C LYS A 72 21.84 -16.25 -38.01
N ASN A 73 21.28 -15.11 -37.62
CA ASN A 73 21.37 -13.84 -38.36
C ASN A 73 22.19 -12.82 -37.55
N ALA A 74 22.97 -11.98 -38.23
CA ALA A 74 23.92 -11.06 -37.59
C ALA A 74 23.28 -9.81 -36.93
N SER A 75 22.05 -9.41 -37.30
CA SER A 75 21.37 -8.21 -36.77
C SER A 75 20.13 -8.53 -35.93
N GLN A 76 19.84 -7.69 -34.92
CA GLN A 76 18.65 -7.81 -34.05
C GLN A 76 17.34 -7.71 -34.83
N GLU A 77 17.26 -6.76 -35.77
CA GLU A 77 16.12 -6.57 -36.67
C GLU A 77 15.80 -7.84 -37.48
N GLY A 78 16.82 -8.44 -38.10
CA GLY A 78 16.65 -9.63 -38.94
C GLY A 78 16.19 -10.88 -38.15
N ARG A 79 16.46 -10.93 -36.83
CA ARG A 79 15.93 -11.96 -35.94
C ARG A 79 14.47 -11.72 -35.58
N LEU A 80 14.12 -10.49 -35.22
CA LEU A 80 12.75 -10.10 -34.87
C LEU A 80 11.78 -10.25 -36.04
N ASN A 81 12.15 -9.77 -37.23
CA ASN A 81 11.32 -9.86 -38.43
C ASN A 81 10.99 -11.32 -38.78
N ARG A 82 11.97 -12.23 -38.78
CA ARG A 82 11.74 -13.65 -39.08
C ARG A 82 10.92 -14.36 -38.00
N PHE A 83 11.15 -14.04 -36.72
CA PHE A 83 10.39 -14.61 -35.61
C PHE A 83 8.90 -14.22 -35.66
N TYR A 84 8.57 -12.99 -36.05
CA TYR A 84 7.20 -12.48 -36.04
C TYR A 84 6.42 -12.63 -37.35
N GLN A 85 7.09 -12.79 -38.50
CA GLN A 85 6.45 -12.89 -39.81
C GLN A 85 5.40 -14.01 -39.91
N GLY A 86 5.59 -15.14 -39.21
CA GLY A 86 4.66 -16.27 -39.18
C GLY A 86 3.62 -16.24 -38.04
N GLN A 87 3.76 -15.34 -37.06
CA GLN A 87 2.95 -15.35 -35.82
C GLN A 87 2.21 -14.03 -35.55
N ALA A 88 2.44 -12.97 -36.34
CA ALA A 88 1.90 -11.62 -36.11
C ALA A 88 0.36 -11.58 -35.94
N ALA A 89 -0.40 -12.42 -36.66
CA ALA A 89 -1.86 -12.46 -36.57
C ALA A 89 -2.39 -13.14 -35.29
N ILE A 90 -1.61 -14.02 -34.67
CA ILE A 90 -2.00 -14.80 -33.48
C ILE A 90 -1.34 -14.24 -32.20
N TYR A 91 -0.33 -13.39 -32.37
CA TYR A 91 0.54 -12.80 -31.36
C TYR A 91 -0.18 -12.30 -30.10
N ASP A 92 -1.27 -11.52 -30.25
CA ASP A 92 -1.97 -10.95 -29.09
C ASP A 92 -2.83 -11.97 -28.34
N LYS A 93 -3.44 -12.92 -29.06
CA LYS A 93 -4.29 -13.96 -28.46
C LYS A 93 -3.47 -14.92 -27.58
N THR A 94 -2.25 -15.24 -27.99
CA THR A 94 -1.34 -16.11 -27.22
C THR A 94 -0.63 -15.38 -26.08
N ARG A 95 -0.21 -14.11 -26.28
CA ARG A 95 0.55 -13.36 -25.28
C ARG A 95 -0.29 -12.65 -24.20
N SER A 96 -1.59 -12.44 -24.38
CA SER A 96 -2.46 -11.80 -23.35
C SER A 96 -2.41 -12.48 -21.97
N LYS A 97 -2.23 -13.81 -21.92
CA LYS A 97 -2.10 -14.57 -20.66
C LYS A 97 -0.71 -14.49 -20.03
N LEU A 98 0.32 -14.23 -20.84
CA LEU A 98 1.72 -14.10 -20.43
C LEU A 98 2.03 -12.67 -19.97
N LEU A 99 1.48 -11.66 -20.65
CA LEU A 99 1.84 -10.26 -20.50
C LEU A 99 0.80 -9.52 -19.64
N ARG A 100 0.56 -10.04 -18.43
CA ARG A 100 -0.51 -9.58 -17.52
C ARG A 100 -0.30 -8.15 -17.00
N GLY A 101 0.93 -7.68 -16.95
CA GLY A 101 1.25 -6.38 -16.35
C GLY A 101 0.88 -5.19 -17.23
N ARG A 102 0.73 -5.36 -18.55
CA ARG A 102 0.43 -4.25 -19.48
C ARG A 102 -0.87 -3.55 -19.15
N THR A 103 -1.95 -4.31 -18.93
CA THR A 103 -3.25 -3.75 -18.56
C THR A 103 -3.17 -3.00 -17.23
N THR A 104 -2.43 -3.54 -16.25
CA THR A 104 -2.21 -2.83 -14.98
C THR A 104 -1.45 -1.53 -15.20
N MET A 105 -0.36 -1.56 -15.96
CA MET A 105 0.42 -0.37 -16.31
C MET A 105 -0.47 0.70 -16.95
N LEU A 106 -1.23 0.37 -18.00
CA LEU A 106 -2.09 1.32 -18.70
C LEU A 106 -3.18 1.92 -17.80
N LYS A 107 -3.81 1.12 -16.92
CA LYS A 107 -4.80 1.62 -15.96
C LYS A 107 -4.19 2.62 -14.97
N LEU A 108 -3.02 2.30 -14.44
CA LEU A 108 -2.29 3.20 -13.54
C LEU A 108 -1.87 4.48 -14.26
N SER A 109 -1.36 4.36 -15.49
CA SER A 109 -0.97 5.52 -16.29
C SER A 109 -2.18 6.39 -16.60
N ALA A 110 -3.29 5.81 -17.05
CA ALA A 110 -4.54 6.53 -17.32
C ALA A 110 -5.04 7.27 -16.08
N ALA A 111 -5.00 6.65 -14.91
CA ALA A 111 -5.39 7.31 -13.66
C ALA A 111 -4.53 8.54 -13.35
N HIS A 112 -3.21 8.46 -13.56
CA HIS A 112 -2.30 9.59 -13.34
C HIS A 112 -2.46 10.67 -14.42
N LEU A 113 -2.63 10.29 -15.69
CA LEU A 113 -2.84 11.22 -16.80
C LEU A 113 -4.13 12.03 -16.63
N ARG A 114 -5.21 11.41 -16.12
CA ARG A 114 -6.45 12.15 -15.79
C ARG A 114 -6.20 13.24 -14.75
N GLU A 115 -5.40 12.97 -13.73
CA GLU A 115 -5.05 13.98 -12.72
C GLU A 115 -4.14 15.07 -13.31
N GLN A 116 -3.19 14.72 -14.20
CA GLN A 116 -2.40 15.72 -14.92
C GLN A 116 -3.27 16.64 -15.77
N ARG A 117 -4.23 16.07 -16.51
CA ARG A 117 -5.18 16.81 -17.35
C ARG A 117 -6.12 17.66 -16.52
N ARG A 118 -6.59 17.17 -15.37
CA ARG A 118 -7.43 17.94 -14.44
C ARG A 118 -6.71 19.17 -13.90
N LYS A 119 -5.43 19.04 -13.52
CA LYS A 119 -4.62 20.16 -13.03
C LYS A 119 -4.20 21.13 -14.13
N ASN A 120 -3.88 20.61 -15.32
CA ASN A 120 -3.43 21.39 -16.47
C ASN A 120 -4.20 21.00 -17.75
N PRO A 121 -5.43 21.52 -17.95
CA PRO A 121 -6.29 21.13 -19.07
C PRO A 121 -5.67 21.38 -20.44
N ASN A 122 -4.93 22.47 -20.59
CA ASN A 122 -4.37 22.91 -21.88
C ASN A 122 -2.96 22.38 -22.17
N LYS A 123 -2.41 21.52 -21.30
CA LYS A 123 -1.06 20.97 -21.51
C LYS A 123 -1.07 20.07 -22.74
N ARG A 124 -0.09 20.22 -23.65
CA ARG A 124 0.11 19.23 -24.72
C ARG A 124 0.35 17.84 -24.08
N LEU A 125 -0.16 16.77 -24.68
CA LEU A 125 0.08 15.39 -24.29
C LEU A 125 0.57 14.60 -25.49
N ILE A 126 1.88 14.40 -25.56
CA ILE A 126 2.52 13.51 -26.53
C ILE A 126 2.86 12.17 -25.88
N TRP A 127 2.41 11.08 -26.49
CA TRP A 127 2.71 9.71 -26.06
C TRP A 127 3.70 9.01 -27.00
N LEU A 128 4.78 8.45 -26.46
CA LEU A 128 5.69 7.52 -27.15
C LEU A 128 5.62 6.11 -26.53
N ASP A 129 5.17 5.11 -27.31
CA ASP A 129 5.19 3.69 -26.94
C ASP A 129 6.38 2.97 -27.58
N ILE A 130 7.39 2.65 -26.76
CA ILE A 130 8.66 2.06 -27.19
C ILE A 130 8.60 0.54 -27.15
N GLY A 131 8.80 -0.10 -28.30
CA GLY A 131 8.55 -1.52 -28.50
C GLY A 131 7.05 -1.82 -28.56
N GLY A 132 6.28 -0.93 -29.20
CA GLY A 132 4.82 -1.01 -29.21
C GLY A 132 4.24 -2.14 -30.06
N GLY A 133 5.06 -2.80 -30.89
CA GLY A 133 4.70 -3.99 -31.65
C GLY A 133 3.46 -3.80 -32.51
N THR A 134 2.40 -4.56 -32.21
CA THR A 134 1.10 -4.57 -32.89
C THR A 134 0.17 -3.42 -32.49
N GLY A 135 0.65 -2.45 -31.71
CA GLY A 135 -0.14 -1.29 -31.29
C GLY A 135 -1.23 -1.62 -30.27
N TRP A 136 -1.15 -2.79 -29.64
CA TRP A 136 -2.13 -3.26 -28.67
C TRP A 136 -2.28 -2.32 -27.46
N ASN A 137 -1.18 -1.71 -27.00
CA ASN A 137 -1.23 -0.77 -25.88
C ASN A 137 -2.10 0.45 -26.19
N VAL A 138 -2.01 0.99 -27.42
CA VAL A 138 -2.82 2.13 -27.87
C VAL A 138 -4.30 1.75 -27.91
N GLU A 139 -4.61 0.57 -28.44
CA GLU A 139 -5.97 0.03 -28.45
C GLU A 139 -6.55 -0.17 -27.05
N GLU A 140 -5.75 -0.71 -26.14
CA GLU A 140 -6.17 -0.96 -24.78
C GLU A 140 -6.26 0.35 -23.96
N MET A 141 -5.39 1.32 -24.23
CA MET A 141 -5.41 2.63 -23.57
C MET A 141 -6.69 3.40 -23.85
N ASP A 142 -7.22 3.35 -25.08
CA ASP A 142 -8.47 4.04 -25.46
C ASP A 142 -9.67 3.71 -24.54
N LYS A 143 -9.66 2.51 -23.93
CA LYS A 143 -10.69 2.07 -22.97
C LYS A 143 -10.62 2.83 -21.64
N TYR A 144 -9.44 3.32 -21.28
CA TYR A 144 -9.18 3.98 -20.00
C TYR A 144 -8.95 5.48 -20.17
N PHE A 145 -8.22 5.89 -21.20
CA PHE A 145 -7.93 7.28 -21.53
C PHE A 145 -8.07 7.46 -23.06
N PRO A 146 -9.12 8.17 -23.54
CA PRO A 146 -9.44 8.22 -24.96
C PRO A 146 -8.26 8.74 -25.80
N ILE A 147 -7.99 8.10 -26.95
CA ILE A 147 -6.83 8.47 -27.78
C ILE A 147 -6.93 9.89 -28.33
N LYS A 148 -8.16 10.41 -28.48
CA LYS A 148 -8.42 11.81 -28.87
C LYS A 148 -7.91 12.85 -27.88
N GLU A 149 -7.64 12.47 -26.63
CA GLU A 149 -7.10 13.37 -25.59
C GLU A 149 -5.58 13.57 -25.71
N PHE A 150 -4.91 12.79 -26.58
CA PHE A 150 -3.52 12.98 -26.93
C PHE A 150 -3.40 13.82 -28.21
N ASP A 151 -2.49 14.78 -28.20
CA ASP A 151 -2.18 15.57 -29.38
C ASP A 151 -1.47 14.71 -30.44
N ALA A 152 -0.56 13.85 -29.98
CA ALA A 152 0.12 12.87 -30.82
C ALA A 152 0.47 11.58 -30.05
N VAL A 153 0.38 10.44 -30.74
CA VAL A 153 0.79 9.12 -30.24
C VAL A 153 1.75 8.49 -31.24
N TYR A 154 2.93 8.11 -30.79
CA TYR A 154 3.97 7.48 -31.58
C TYR A 154 4.22 6.06 -31.11
N VAL A 155 4.07 5.10 -32.02
CA VAL A 155 4.37 3.68 -31.80
C VAL A 155 5.69 3.36 -32.46
N LEU A 156 6.72 3.15 -31.64
CA LEU A 156 8.09 2.92 -32.08
C LEU A 156 8.43 1.43 -31.97
N ASP A 157 8.87 0.82 -33.07
CA ASP A 157 9.33 -0.58 -33.09
C ASP A 157 10.40 -0.78 -34.17
N LEU A 158 11.26 -1.79 -33.98
CA LEU A 158 12.26 -2.19 -34.98
C LEU A 158 11.69 -3.21 -35.98
N CYS A 159 10.50 -3.78 -35.72
CA CYS A 159 9.89 -4.82 -36.53
C CYS A 159 8.81 -4.29 -37.50
N GLY A 160 9.16 -4.21 -38.78
CA GLY A 160 8.25 -3.75 -39.84
C GLY A 160 6.91 -4.52 -39.90
N PRO A 161 6.90 -5.86 -39.91
CA PRO A 161 5.65 -6.65 -39.95
C PRO A 161 4.69 -6.38 -38.79
N LEU A 162 5.20 -6.10 -37.58
CA LEU A 162 4.34 -5.76 -36.43
C LEU A 162 3.73 -4.36 -36.61
N LEU A 163 4.51 -3.40 -37.11
CA LEU A 163 4.01 -2.05 -37.41
C LEU A 163 2.98 -2.03 -38.54
N GLU A 164 3.05 -2.95 -39.51
CA GLU A 164 1.98 -3.10 -40.51
C GLU A 164 0.65 -3.49 -39.88
N VAL A 165 0.66 -4.39 -38.89
CA VAL A 165 -0.54 -4.74 -38.11
C VAL A 165 -1.05 -3.52 -37.35
N SER A 166 -0.16 -2.75 -36.72
CA SER A 166 -0.50 -1.50 -36.02
C SER A 166 -1.17 -0.48 -36.94
N ARG A 167 -0.58 -0.22 -38.11
CA ARG A 167 -1.13 0.70 -39.12
C ARG A 167 -2.54 0.29 -39.55
N LYS A 168 -2.76 -1.00 -39.82
CA LYS A 168 -4.09 -1.53 -40.17
C LYS A 168 -5.10 -1.33 -39.03
N ARG A 169 -4.69 -1.53 -37.77
CA ARG A 169 -5.55 -1.32 -36.59
C ARG A 169 -5.94 0.13 -36.39
N PHE A 170 -5.00 1.05 -36.56
CA PHE A 170 -5.24 2.48 -36.36
C PHE A 170 -6.10 3.04 -37.50
N ALA A 171 -5.84 2.62 -38.75
CA ALA A 171 -6.69 2.96 -39.90
C ALA A 171 -8.13 2.46 -39.73
N ALA A 172 -8.33 1.22 -39.25
CA ALA A 172 -9.65 0.65 -38.98
C ALA A 172 -10.44 1.42 -37.90
N ARG A 173 -9.76 2.16 -37.03
CA ARG A 173 -10.37 3.00 -35.98
C ARG A 173 -10.47 4.48 -36.34
N GLY A 174 -9.93 4.87 -37.49
CA GLY A 174 -9.95 6.27 -37.95
C GLY A 174 -9.06 7.22 -37.14
N TRP A 175 -8.10 6.71 -36.36
CA TRP A 175 -7.18 7.55 -35.60
C TRP A 175 -6.15 8.22 -36.50
N LYS A 176 -6.15 9.56 -36.52
CA LYS A 176 -5.22 10.38 -37.33
C LYS A 176 -4.03 10.89 -36.53
N ASN A 177 -4.15 10.91 -35.21
CA ASN A 177 -3.12 11.37 -34.28
C ASN A 177 -2.18 10.24 -33.82
N VAL A 178 -2.24 9.05 -34.45
CA VAL A 178 -1.40 7.90 -34.11
C VAL A 178 -0.49 7.55 -35.28
N GLN A 179 0.83 7.49 -35.06
CA GLN A 179 1.82 7.24 -36.09
C GLN A 179 2.77 6.09 -35.72
N CYS A 180 3.13 5.25 -36.70
CA CYS A 180 4.04 4.12 -36.52
C CYS A 180 5.45 4.46 -37.06
N LEU A 181 6.45 4.44 -36.18
CA LEU A 181 7.85 4.75 -36.47
C LEU A 181 8.68 3.46 -36.50
N LEU A 182 9.23 3.13 -37.67
CA LEU A 182 10.20 2.04 -37.84
C LEU A 182 11.61 2.62 -37.63
N GLN A 183 12.07 2.66 -36.38
CA GLN A 183 13.36 3.24 -36.01
C GLN A 183 13.96 2.50 -34.81
N ASP A 184 15.27 2.68 -34.60
CA ASP A 184 15.96 2.21 -33.38
C ASP A 184 15.56 3.07 -32.17
N ALA A 185 15.30 2.42 -31.04
CA ALA A 185 14.94 3.08 -29.79
C ALA A 185 16.08 3.90 -29.17
N THR A 186 17.35 3.61 -29.46
CA THR A 186 18.48 4.41 -28.95
C THR A 186 18.69 5.70 -29.73
N HIS A 187 18.13 5.80 -30.94
CA HIS A 187 18.35 6.93 -31.86
C HIS A 187 17.05 7.50 -32.47
N PHE A 188 15.90 7.28 -31.83
CA PHE A 188 14.61 7.72 -32.38
C PHE A 188 14.51 9.24 -32.56
N VAL A 189 13.79 9.65 -33.60
CA VAL A 189 13.46 11.04 -33.94
C VAL A 189 11.96 11.13 -34.22
N LEU A 190 11.27 12.05 -33.54
CA LEU A 190 9.84 12.30 -33.76
C LEU A 190 9.64 13.22 -34.97
N PRO A 191 8.60 13.02 -35.79
CA PRO A 191 8.30 13.87 -36.95
C PRO A 191 8.17 15.36 -36.62
N GLU A 192 7.54 15.70 -35.49
CA GLU A 192 7.36 17.10 -35.05
C GLU A 192 8.69 17.81 -34.76
N TRP A 193 9.74 17.07 -34.35
CA TRP A 193 11.07 17.65 -34.10
C TRP A 193 11.76 18.11 -35.39
N THR A 194 11.41 17.50 -36.52
CA THR A 194 11.97 17.84 -37.83
C THR A 194 11.23 18.98 -38.52
N GLU A 195 9.95 19.22 -38.20
CA GLU A 195 9.13 20.24 -38.87
C GLU A 195 9.14 21.60 -38.15
N GLU A 196 9.10 21.63 -36.81
CA GLU A 196 8.98 22.89 -36.05
C GLU A 196 10.32 23.39 -35.46
N GLY A 197 11.43 22.69 -35.65
CA GLY A 197 12.71 23.02 -35.01
C GLY A 197 12.71 22.89 -33.47
N LEU A 198 11.61 22.40 -32.89
CA LEU A 198 11.44 22.06 -31.48
C LEU A 198 12.23 20.80 -31.14
N GLY A 199 13.56 20.92 -31.15
CA GLY A 199 14.51 19.83 -30.95
C GLY A 199 15.25 19.84 -29.61
N GLU A 200 14.91 20.70 -28.66
CA GLU A 200 15.76 20.94 -27.49
C GLU A 200 14.99 20.76 -26.18
N GLU A 201 14.88 19.49 -25.77
CA GLU A 201 14.50 19.01 -24.43
C GLU A 201 13.00 19.09 -24.03
N GLY A 202 12.47 18.01 -23.44
CA GLY A 202 11.15 18.03 -22.75
C GLY A 202 9.87 17.91 -23.59
N GLY A 203 9.93 17.35 -24.81
CA GLY A 203 8.78 17.21 -25.71
C GLY A 203 7.86 15.99 -25.49
N LEU A 204 8.16 15.10 -24.54
CA LEU A 204 7.36 13.89 -24.28
C LEU A 204 6.63 13.97 -22.94
N ASP A 205 5.32 13.78 -22.94
CA ASP A 205 4.51 13.80 -21.71
C ASP A 205 4.21 12.41 -21.17
N PHE A 206 4.17 11.42 -22.06
CA PHE A 206 3.92 10.05 -21.68
C PHE A 206 4.81 9.11 -22.47
N VAL A 207 5.53 8.23 -21.79
CA VAL A 207 6.37 7.20 -22.40
C VAL A 207 5.99 5.85 -21.83
N THR A 208 5.86 4.83 -22.67
CA THR A 208 5.60 3.46 -22.23
C THR A 208 6.64 2.48 -22.75
N MET A 209 7.03 1.54 -21.89
CA MET A 209 7.81 0.36 -22.26
C MET A 209 7.14 -0.89 -21.71
N SER A 210 6.63 -1.72 -22.60
CA SER A 210 5.77 -2.85 -22.24
C SER A 210 6.38 -4.17 -22.69
N TYR A 211 7.13 -4.79 -21.78
CA TYR A 211 7.96 -5.98 -22.02
C TYR A 211 8.97 -5.78 -23.15
N SER A 212 9.53 -4.56 -23.23
CA SER A 212 10.51 -4.17 -24.23
C SER A 212 11.88 -3.83 -23.63
N LEU A 213 11.98 -3.38 -22.37
CA LEU A 213 13.26 -2.97 -21.75
C LEU A 213 14.23 -4.14 -21.59
N SER A 214 13.72 -5.33 -21.29
CA SER A 214 14.48 -6.59 -21.24
C SER A 214 14.98 -7.05 -22.61
N MET A 215 14.40 -6.54 -23.70
CA MET A 215 14.82 -6.85 -25.08
C MET A 215 15.82 -5.84 -25.66
N MET A 216 16.12 -4.75 -24.94
CA MET A 216 17.01 -3.68 -25.42
C MET A 216 18.46 -3.95 -25.01
N PRO A 217 19.40 -4.18 -25.93
CA PRO A 217 20.80 -4.41 -25.58
C PRO A 217 21.39 -3.18 -24.86
N ASP A 218 21.31 -2.01 -25.51
CA ASP A 218 21.81 -0.74 -24.98
C ASP A 218 20.71 0.05 -24.24
N HIS A 219 20.28 -0.52 -23.11
CA HIS A 219 19.25 0.07 -22.26
C HIS A 219 19.69 1.34 -21.54
N LEU A 220 20.99 1.54 -21.32
CA LEU A 220 21.50 2.72 -20.61
C LEU A 220 21.32 3.96 -21.48
N THR A 221 21.81 3.93 -22.72
CA THR A 221 21.64 5.02 -23.70
C THR A 221 20.17 5.30 -23.96
N LEU A 222 19.34 4.25 -24.08
CA LEU A 222 17.90 4.39 -24.24
C LEU A 222 17.26 5.16 -23.07
N LEU A 223 17.54 4.75 -21.83
CA LEU A 223 16.95 5.37 -20.65
C LEU A 223 17.44 6.81 -20.44
N ASP A 224 18.70 7.10 -20.75
CA ASP A 224 19.24 8.47 -20.76
C ASP A 224 18.55 9.35 -21.81
N ARG A 225 18.30 8.81 -23.00
CA ARG A 225 17.59 9.50 -24.06
C ARG A 225 16.14 9.77 -23.67
N VAL A 226 15.45 8.79 -23.08
CA VAL A 226 14.09 8.98 -22.57
C VAL A 226 14.07 10.06 -21.50
N GLU A 227 15.01 10.09 -20.55
CA GLU A 227 15.07 11.12 -19.51
C GLU A 227 15.26 12.52 -20.11
N ARG A 228 16.12 12.66 -21.12
CA ARG A 228 16.38 13.93 -21.80
C ARG A 228 15.11 14.51 -22.43
N PHE A 229 14.31 13.68 -23.10
CA PHE A 229 13.13 14.13 -23.83
C PHE A 229 11.83 14.10 -23.02
N LEU A 230 11.79 13.38 -21.91
CA LEU A 230 10.65 13.40 -20.99
C LEU A 230 10.53 14.80 -20.38
N HIS A 231 9.35 15.40 -20.52
CA HIS A 231 8.99 16.62 -19.82
C HIS A 231 9.18 16.42 -18.30
N PRO A 232 9.58 17.44 -17.52
CA PRO A 232 9.77 17.28 -16.07
C PRO A 232 8.58 16.62 -15.38
N SER A 233 7.35 17.09 -15.65
CA SER A 233 6.10 16.47 -15.17
C SER A 233 5.55 15.31 -16.03
N GLY A 234 6.35 14.81 -16.97
CA GLY A 234 5.98 13.70 -17.85
C GLY A 234 5.99 12.36 -17.12
N LEU A 235 5.14 11.44 -17.57
CA LEU A 235 4.98 10.11 -16.99
C LEU A 235 5.74 9.08 -17.82
N PHE A 236 6.61 8.29 -17.20
CA PHE A 236 7.27 7.15 -17.82
C PHE A 236 6.82 5.85 -17.16
N SER A 237 6.12 4.99 -17.90
CA SER A 237 5.54 3.76 -17.38
C SER A 237 6.21 2.53 -17.97
N VAL A 238 6.69 1.65 -17.10
CA VAL A 238 7.41 0.43 -17.49
C VAL A 238 6.71 -0.78 -16.88
N CYS A 239 6.51 -1.81 -17.70
CA CYS A 239 6.14 -3.14 -17.25
C CYS A 239 7.07 -4.15 -17.89
N ASP A 240 7.78 -4.95 -17.11
CA ASP A 240 8.69 -5.94 -17.68
C ASP A 240 8.88 -7.16 -16.76
N PHE A 241 9.46 -8.21 -17.33
CA PHE A 241 10.02 -9.32 -16.57
C PHE A 241 11.31 -8.89 -15.86
N TYR A 242 11.65 -9.56 -14.77
CA TYR A 242 12.87 -9.23 -14.04
C TYR A 242 13.40 -10.42 -13.23
N VAL A 243 14.67 -10.34 -12.85
CA VAL A 243 15.20 -11.06 -11.68
C VAL A 243 15.78 -10.05 -10.68
N SER A 244 15.68 -10.34 -9.38
CA SER A 244 16.21 -9.44 -8.36
C SER A 244 17.71 -9.60 -8.20
N ALA A 245 18.40 -8.50 -7.84
CA ALA A 245 19.75 -8.59 -7.31
C ALA A 245 19.74 -9.30 -5.94
N ARG A 246 20.88 -9.87 -5.55
CA ARG A 246 21.03 -10.50 -4.23
C ARG A 246 20.80 -9.48 -3.11
N GLU A 247 21.41 -8.31 -3.26
CA GLU A 247 21.29 -7.21 -2.32
C GLU A 247 20.21 -6.22 -2.77
N THR A 248 19.53 -5.64 -1.79
CA THR A 248 18.53 -4.61 -2.01
C THR A 248 19.20 -3.25 -2.10
N THR A 249 18.79 -2.43 -3.06
CA THR A 249 19.19 -1.02 -3.09
C THR A 249 18.52 -0.25 -1.95
N SER A 250 19.19 0.79 -1.44
CA SER A 250 18.62 1.71 -0.44
C SER A 250 17.28 2.29 -0.89
N VAL A 251 17.19 2.60 -2.18
CA VAL A 251 16.00 3.12 -2.88
C VAL A 251 14.82 2.15 -2.82
N ALA A 252 15.08 0.83 -2.85
CA ALA A 252 14.02 -0.18 -2.82
C ALA A 252 13.20 -0.14 -1.52
N GLY A 253 13.85 0.15 -0.39
CA GLY A 253 13.18 0.28 0.91
C GLY A 253 12.22 1.47 0.98
N VAL A 254 12.50 2.51 0.22
CA VAL A 254 11.75 3.78 0.20
C VAL A 254 10.60 3.77 -0.83
N ILE A 255 10.77 3.04 -1.94
CA ILE A 255 9.70 2.80 -2.93
C ILE A 255 8.67 1.80 -2.38
N GLY A 256 9.12 0.88 -1.52
CA GLY A 256 8.32 -0.12 -0.85
C GLY A 256 8.28 -1.49 -1.53
N ASP A 257 7.89 -2.50 -0.74
CA ASP A 257 7.72 -3.90 -1.12
C ASP A 257 9.02 -4.62 -1.54
N VAL A 258 10.03 -4.45 -0.71
CA VAL A 258 11.30 -5.17 -0.81
C VAL A 258 11.06 -6.69 -0.83
N THR A 259 10.10 -7.18 -0.05
CA THR A 259 9.83 -8.61 0.10
C THR A 259 9.30 -9.25 -1.19
N SER A 260 8.31 -8.65 -1.88
CA SER A 260 7.81 -9.25 -3.14
C SER A 260 8.76 -9.05 -4.31
N ARG A 261 9.60 -8.00 -4.25
CA ARG A 261 10.66 -7.77 -5.22
C ARG A 261 11.63 -8.95 -5.23
N GLN A 262 11.99 -9.48 -4.06
CA GLN A 262 13.02 -10.50 -3.97
C GLN A 262 12.65 -11.84 -4.62
N CYS A 263 13.62 -12.42 -5.32
CA CYS A 263 13.55 -13.72 -5.96
C CYS A 263 14.47 -14.70 -5.22
N SER A 264 14.02 -15.95 -5.04
CA SER A 264 14.87 -17.01 -4.50
C SER A 264 16.06 -17.27 -5.43
N TRP A 265 17.14 -17.85 -4.92
CA TRP A 265 18.32 -18.19 -5.72
C TRP A 265 17.94 -19.01 -6.98
N LEU A 266 17.13 -20.06 -6.81
CA LEU A 266 16.68 -20.91 -7.92
C LEU A 266 15.87 -20.12 -8.95
N THR A 267 14.95 -19.25 -8.49
CA THR A 267 14.13 -18.41 -9.39
C THR A 267 14.99 -17.43 -10.18
N ARG A 268 16.01 -16.84 -9.55
CA ARG A 268 16.95 -15.94 -10.24
C ARG A 268 17.75 -16.66 -11.31
N TRP A 269 18.38 -17.77 -10.95
CA TRP A 269 19.21 -18.57 -11.86
C TRP A 269 18.38 -19.11 -13.03
N PHE A 270 17.24 -19.73 -12.73
CA PHE A 270 16.38 -20.34 -13.75
C PHE A 270 15.87 -19.31 -14.76
N TRP A 271 15.27 -18.22 -14.30
CA TRP A 271 14.69 -17.24 -15.22
C TRP A 271 15.73 -16.43 -15.99
N LEU A 272 16.89 -16.14 -15.38
CA LEU A 272 17.96 -15.44 -16.08
C LEU A 272 18.40 -16.22 -17.32
N HIS A 273 18.75 -17.51 -17.15
CA HIS A 273 19.20 -18.35 -18.26
C HIS A 273 18.07 -18.74 -19.22
N TRP A 274 16.85 -18.92 -18.71
CA TRP A 274 15.70 -19.25 -19.54
C TRP A 274 15.41 -18.16 -20.57
N PHE A 275 15.39 -16.89 -20.15
CA PHE A 275 15.14 -15.77 -21.05
C PHE A 275 16.35 -15.45 -21.95
N GLU A 276 17.56 -15.74 -21.48
CA GLU A 276 18.79 -15.61 -22.28
C GLU A 276 18.75 -16.46 -23.57
N LEU A 277 18.12 -17.64 -23.53
CA LEU A 277 17.90 -18.49 -24.71
C LEU A 277 17.07 -17.80 -25.81
N ASP A 278 16.14 -16.93 -25.42
CA ASP A 278 15.31 -16.11 -26.33
C ASP A 278 15.95 -14.74 -26.62
N HIS A 279 17.22 -14.52 -26.24
CA HIS A 279 17.92 -13.24 -26.29
C HIS A 279 17.24 -12.10 -25.52
N VAL A 280 16.51 -12.45 -24.46
CA VAL A 280 15.91 -11.48 -23.53
C VAL A 280 16.77 -11.44 -22.27
N ASP A 281 17.28 -10.27 -21.93
CA ASP A 281 18.18 -10.09 -20.80
C ASP A 281 17.40 -9.56 -19.58
N LEU A 282 17.35 -10.38 -18.52
CA LEU A 282 16.69 -10.04 -17.26
C LEU A 282 17.63 -9.46 -16.20
N HIS A 283 18.87 -9.09 -16.57
CA HIS A 283 19.88 -8.65 -15.61
C HIS A 283 19.34 -7.55 -14.67
N PRO A 284 19.57 -7.66 -13.34
CA PRO A 284 19.00 -6.74 -12.34
C PRO A 284 19.33 -5.26 -12.57
N SER A 285 20.44 -4.96 -13.26
CA SER A 285 20.88 -3.58 -13.56
C SER A 285 19.84 -2.79 -14.34
N ARG A 286 19.02 -3.43 -15.17
CA ARG A 286 18.02 -2.76 -16.01
C ARG A 286 17.01 -1.99 -15.18
N ARG A 287 16.45 -2.67 -14.17
CA ARG A 287 15.53 -2.06 -13.23
C ARG A 287 16.24 -1.12 -12.25
N GLN A 288 17.45 -1.47 -11.80
CA GLN A 288 18.21 -0.61 -10.89
C GLN A 288 18.57 0.72 -11.54
N TYR A 289 18.98 0.71 -12.80
CA TYR A 289 19.31 1.91 -13.55
C TYR A 289 18.06 2.73 -13.87
N LEU A 290 16.94 2.08 -14.23
CA LEU A 290 15.63 2.74 -14.34
C LEU A 290 15.26 3.50 -13.05
N GLU A 291 15.32 2.82 -11.90
CA GLU A 291 15.04 3.42 -10.58
C GLU A 291 16.10 4.48 -10.20
N HIS A 292 17.34 4.36 -10.68
CA HIS A 292 18.41 5.33 -10.45
C HIS A 292 18.35 6.55 -11.38
N ARG A 293 17.81 6.44 -12.59
CA ARG A 293 17.75 7.55 -13.54
C ARG A 293 16.48 8.38 -13.34
N PHE A 294 15.37 7.72 -13.03
CA PHE A 294 14.08 8.35 -12.86
C PHE A 294 13.65 8.41 -11.39
N ALA A 295 12.58 9.17 -11.14
CA ALA A 295 11.90 9.22 -9.86
C ALA A 295 10.69 8.28 -9.88
N THR A 296 10.67 7.26 -9.00
CA THR A 296 9.57 6.28 -8.96
C THR A 296 8.36 6.84 -8.21
N ILE A 297 7.22 6.94 -8.88
CA ILE A 297 5.91 7.34 -8.30
C ILE A 297 5.19 6.11 -7.75
N LYS A 298 5.19 5.01 -8.52
CA LYS A 298 4.49 3.77 -8.18
C LYS A 298 5.33 2.58 -8.56
N SER A 299 5.32 1.54 -7.73
CA SER A 299 5.86 0.24 -8.07
C SER A 299 4.88 -0.85 -7.63
N PHE A 300 4.84 -1.94 -8.39
CA PHE A 300 4.09 -3.14 -8.07
C PHE A 300 4.84 -4.36 -8.63
N ASN A 301 5.09 -5.36 -7.79
CA ASN A 301 5.69 -6.61 -8.23
C ASN A 301 4.68 -7.75 -8.12
N ALA A 302 4.69 -8.61 -9.13
CA ALA A 302 3.83 -9.78 -9.18
C ALA A 302 4.53 -10.96 -9.84
N ARG A 303 3.82 -12.09 -9.87
CA ARG A 303 4.29 -13.37 -10.41
C ARG A 303 3.23 -13.92 -11.35
N ASN A 304 3.59 -14.24 -12.58
CA ASN A 304 2.69 -14.83 -13.55
C ASN A 304 2.77 -16.36 -13.51
N GLY A 305 1.69 -17.03 -13.11
CA GLY A 305 1.58 -18.49 -13.07
C GLY A 305 1.07 -19.12 -14.37
N PHE A 306 1.49 -18.61 -15.53
CA PHE A 306 1.02 -19.09 -16.84
C PHE A 306 1.48 -20.53 -17.16
N VAL A 307 2.68 -20.93 -16.73
CA VAL A 307 3.26 -22.26 -16.95
C VAL A 307 3.11 -23.07 -15.67
N LEU A 308 2.23 -24.08 -15.64
CA LEU A 308 1.95 -24.93 -14.46
C LEU A 308 1.62 -24.12 -13.19
N PRO A 309 0.35 -23.76 -12.95
CA PRO A 309 -0.08 -22.88 -11.84
C PRO A 309 0.27 -23.48 -10.47
N GLY A 310 1.48 -23.20 -9.96
CA GLY A 310 1.95 -23.76 -8.70
C GLY A 310 3.47 -23.94 -8.61
N LEU A 311 4.12 -24.42 -9.68
CA LEU A 311 5.55 -24.73 -9.67
C LEU A 311 6.43 -23.62 -10.27
N ILE A 312 6.01 -23.00 -11.38
CA ILE A 312 6.85 -22.07 -12.14
C ILE A 312 6.09 -20.75 -12.30
N ARG A 313 6.62 -19.66 -11.74
CA ARG A 313 5.99 -18.33 -11.84
C ARG A 313 6.98 -17.27 -12.28
N ILE A 314 6.69 -16.62 -13.40
CA ILE A 314 7.57 -15.60 -13.99
C ILE A 314 7.42 -14.29 -13.22
N PRO A 315 8.49 -13.73 -12.62
CA PRO A 315 8.49 -12.40 -12.02
C PRO A 315 8.27 -11.31 -13.06
N TYR A 316 7.33 -10.41 -12.77
CA TYR A 316 7.17 -9.17 -13.52
C TYR A 316 6.91 -8.02 -12.56
N TYR A 317 7.21 -6.81 -13.01
CA TYR A 317 6.92 -5.58 -12.28
C TYR A 317 6.17 -4.60 -13.18
N VAL A 318 5.46 -3.69 -12.54
CA VAL A 318 4.86 -2.51 -13.13
C VAL A 318 5.33 -1.33 -12.31
N SER A 319 5.89 -0.31 -12.97
CA SER A 319 6.38 0.89 -12.30
C SER A 319 6.08 2.14 -13.10
N LEU A 320 5.64 3.18 -12.41
CA LEU A 320 5.41 4.52 -12.95
C LEU A 320 6.50 5.43 -12.40
N HIS A 321 7.07 6.23 -13.29
CA HIS A 321 8.19 7.11 -13.04
C HIS A 321 7.94 8.50 -13.60
N THR A 322 8.68 9.48 -13.11
CA THR A 322 8.75 10.85 -13.63
C THR A 322 10.20 11.31 -13.67
N SER A 323 10.47 12.46 -14.29
CA SER A 323 11.80 13.07 -14.20
C SER A 323 12.10 13.48 -12.75
N ARG A 324 13.38 13.44 -12.37
CA ARG A 324 13.86 13.97 -11.08
C ARG A 324 13.85 15.50 -11.03
N ARG A 325 13.62 16.15 -12.18
CA ARG A 325 13.54 17.60 -12.35
C ARG A 325 12.17 18.17 -11.95
N VAL A 326 11.24 17.34 -11.46
CA VAL A 326 9.93 17.79 -10.93
C VAL A 326 10.14 18.69 -9.71
N ASP A 327 9.36 19.77 -9.62
CA ASP A 327 9.29 20.58 -8.40
C ASP A 327 8.68 19.77 -7.24
N THR A 328 9.47 19.58 -6.18
CA THR A 328 9.09 18.83 -4.98
C THR A 328 8.88 19.75 -3.76
N SER A 329 8.86 21.07 -3.95
CA SER A 329 8.80 22.06 -2.86
C SER A 329 7.62 21.85 -1.93
N SER A 330 6.42 21.57 -2.48
CA SER A 330 5.23 21.29 -1.67
C SER A 330 5.36 20.00 -0.85
N ALA A 331 6.05 19.00 -1.38
CA ALA A 331 6.27 17.74 -0.69
C ALA A 331 7.33 17.89 0.40
N ASN A 332 8.40 18.65 0.14
CA ASN A 332 9.42 18.98 1.12
C ASN A 332 8.80 19.76 2.28
N GLN A 333 7.97 20.76 1.98
CA GLN A 333 7.17 21.46 2.99
C GLN A 333 6.34 20.46 3.81
N ALA A 334 5.60 19.56 3.14
CA ALA A 334 4.74 18.54 3.74
C ALA A 334 5.52 17.53 4.63
N TYR A 335 6.78 17.26 4.30
CA TYR A 335 7.64 16.34 5.01
C TYR A 335 8.39 17.02 6.17
N GLU A 336 9.07 18.13 5.92
CA GLU A 336 10.00 18.74 6.86
C GLU A 336 9.27 19.55 7.94
N ILE A 337 8.36 20.44 7.53
CA ILE A 337 7.70 21.38 8.45
C ILE A 337 6.43 20.75 9.01
N ASP A 338 5.65 20.24 8.10
CA ASP A 338 4.29 19.82 8.25
C ASP A 338 4.11 18.49 9.00
N ALA A 339 5.06 17.58 8.81
CA ALA A 339 5.17 16.34 9.59
C ALA A 339 6.20 16.48 10.72
N GLY A 340 6.80 17.66 10.89
CA GLY A 340 7.82 17.96 11.89
C GLY A 340 9.05 17.07 11.75
N ASN A 341 9.57 16.89 10.54
CA ASN A 341 10.86 16.25 10.32
C ASN A 341 11.91 17.35 10.15
N THR A 342 12.22 18.09 11.23
CA THR A 342 13.31 19.08 11.21
C THR A 342 14.68 18.41 11.01
N ILE A 343 15.58 19.06 10.25
CA ILE A 343 17.01 18.72 10.13
C ILE A 343 17.70 18.92 11.49
N SER A 344 17.42 18.06 12.46
CA SER A 344 18.04 18.10 13.79
C SER A 344 18.90 16.87 13.96
N ALA A 345 20.15 16.93 13.49
CA ALA A 345 21.29 16.05 13.84
C ALA A 345 21.02 14.53 13.92
N SER A 346 19.93 14.07 13.34
CA SER A 346 19.60 12.68 13.12
C SER A 346 19.24 12.60 11.65
N PRO A 347 20.01 11.82 10.87
CA PRO A 347 19.78 11.71 9.46
C PRO A 347 18.36 11.19 9.26
N SER A 348 17.59 11.83 8.37
CA SER A 348 16.33 11.31 7.85
C SER A 348 16.42 9.78 7.67
N PRO A 349 15.34 9.00 7.82
CA PRO A 349 15.34 7.60 7.38
C PRO A 349 15.85 7.46 5.93
N LEU A 350 15.73 8.52 5.10
CA LEU A 350 16.29 8.60 3.75
C LEU A 350 17.83 8.75 3.70
N LEU A 351 18.46 9.15 4.80
CA LEU A 351 19.90 9.24 5.05
C LEU A 351 20.45 8.05 5.87
N MET A 352 19.59 7.18 6.43
CA MET A 352 20.02 5.96 7.15
C MET A 352 20.81 4.97 6.28
N PRO A 353 20.49 4.71 4.99
CA PRO A 353 21.20 3.69 4.23
C PRO A 353 22.68 4.03 3.99
N THR A 354 23.03 5.32 3.98
CA THR A 354 24.43 5.77 3.84
C THR A 354 25.18 5.75 5.18
N LEU A 355 24.50 6.00 6.31
CA LEU A 355 25.14 6.07 7.63
C LEU A 355 25.20 4.73 8.37
N SER A 356 24.21 3.84 8.23
CA SER A 356 24.27 2.49 8.81
C SER A 356 25.35 1.61 8.18
N ARG A 357 25.78 1.91 6.94
CA ARG A 357 26.90 1.21 6.29
C ARG A 357 28.27 1.66 6.84
N GLN A 358 28.38 2.90 7.32
CA GLN A 358 29.60 3.42 7.95
C GLN A 358 29.75 2.97 9.41
N ALA A 359 28.63 2.73 10.12
CA ALA A 359 28.67 2.32 11.53
C ALA A 359 28.96 0.82 11.76
N SER A 360 28.93 -0.02 10.72
CA SER A 360 29.06 -1.49 10.84
C SER A 360 30.36 -2.08 10.27
N THR A 361 31.26 -1.27 9.72
CA THR A 361 32.58 -1.74 9.30
C THR A 361 33.65 -1.19 10.24
N ASN A 362 34.08 -2.02 11.20
CA ASN A 362 35.39 -1.86 11.81
C ASN A 362 36.44 -1.86 10.69
N GLU A 363 37.26 -0.81 10.66
CA GLU A 363 38.60 -0.69 10.08
C GLU A 363 38.89 -1.48 8.80
N ILE A 364 38.57 -0.92 7.63
CA ILE A 364 39.36 -1.12 6.40
C ILE A 364 39.39 0.22 5.64
N PRO A 365 40.56 0.79 5.29
CA PRO A 365 40.63 1.99 4.48
C PRO A 365 40.22 1.70 3.03
N ASP A 366 39.43 2.61 2.45
CA ASP A 366 38.90 2.52 1.07
C ASP A 366 40.01 2.45 0.03
N LEU A 367 40.11 1.32 -0.67
CA LEU A 367 40.94 1.13 -1.86
C LEU A 367 40.19 1.69 -3.08
N ALA A 368 40.20 3.02 -3.23
CA ALA A 368 39.72 3.70 -4.42
C ALA A 368 40.74 3.58 -5.56
N LEU A 369 40.58 2.58 -6.42
CA LEU A 369 41.21 2.51 -7.75
C LEU A 369 40.41 3.35 -8.75
N GLY A 370 41.03 4.40 -9.30
CA GLY A 370 40.57 5.09 -10.51
C GLY A 370 40.25 6.58 -10.34
N VAL A 371 41.06 7.41 -11.03
CA VAL A 371 40.92 8.81 -11.47
C VAL A 371 40.38 9.89 -10.50
N SER A 372 39.36 9.61 -9.69
CA SER A 372 38.81 10.53 -8.68
C SER A 372 39.77 10.80 -7.50
N ALA A 373 40.72 9.90 -7.24
CA ALA A 373 41.77 10.08 -6.24
C ALA A 373 42.91 11.02 -6.70
N ALA A 374 43.07 11.23 -8.02
CA ALA A 374 44.11 12.11 -8.55
C ALA A 374 43.71 13.59 -8.47
N LEU A 375 42.41 13.91 -8.59
CA LEU A 375 41.91 15.28 -8.51
C LEU A 375 41.77 15.81 -7.07
N SER A 376 41.60 14.92 -6.09
CA SER A 376 41.49 15.28 -4.68
C SER A 376 42.85 15.52 -4.00
N ARG A 377 43.93 14.89 -4.48
CA ARG A 377 45.28 15.06 -3.92
C ARG A 377 46.01 16.35 -4.33
N SER A 378 45.51 17.11 -5.30
CA SER A 378 46.15 18.37 -5.71
C SER A 378 45.71 19.60 -4.90
N ARG A 379 44.72 19.47 -3.99
CA ARG A 379 44.15 20.62 -3.24
C ARG A 379 44.59 20.74 -1.77
N SER A 380 45.46 19.85 -1.28
CA SER A 380 45.88 19.88 0.13
C SER A 380 47.40 19.84 0.30
N ARG A 381 48.09 20.91 -0.11
CA ARG A 381 49.43 21.26 0.41
C ARG A 381 49.70 22.76 0.19
N SER A 382 49.33 23.59 1.16
CA SER A 382 50.13 24.74 1.60
C SER A 382 49.48 25.40 2.81
N SER A 383 50.31 25.70 3.79
CA SER A 383 50.04 26.27 5.10
C SER A 383 49.82 27.79 5.07
N ALA A 384 48.97 28.26 5.99
CA ALA A 384 48.98 29.55 6.69
C ALA A 384 49.46 30.83 5.96
N SER A 385 48.51 31.72 5.64
CA SER A 385 48.52 33.17 5.97
C SER A 385 47.30 33.88 5.37
N LYS A 386 46.68 34.82 6.12
CA LYS A 386 45.72 35.83 5.59
C LYS A 386 46.49 36.79 4.65
N PRO A 387 45.90 37.47 3.63
CA PRO A 387 44.62 38.20 3.70
C PRO A 387 43.78 38.31 2.38
N LYS A 388 42.65 39.04 2.49
CA LYS A 388 41.84 39.73 1.46
C LYS A 388 42.31 39.63 -0.02
N GLN A 389 41.45 39.14 -0.92
CA GLN A 389 41.02 39.87 -2.13
C GLN A 389 40.06 39.05 -3.01
N ARG A 390 39.14 39.80 -3.62
CA ARG A 390 38.29 39.47 -4.79
C ARG A 390 38.95 38.49 -5.75
N VAL A 391 38.22 37.46 -6.18
CA VAL A 391 38.59 36.70 -7.38
C VAL A 391 37.62 37.04 -8.50
N ASN A 392 38.14 37.86 -9.41
CA ASN A 392 37.63 38.10 -10.74
C ASN A 392 37.66 36.81 -11.57
N ARG A 393 36.67 36.72 -12.46
CA ARG A 393 36.64 35.90 -13.67
C ARG A 393 38.00 35.83 -14.37
N ALA A 394 38.38 34.65 -14.84
CA ALA A 394 39.27 34.49 -15.97
C ALA A 394 38.74 33.40 -16.91
N TYR A 395 38.44 33.85 -18.14
CA TYR A 395 38.14 33.07 -19.32
C TYR A 395 39.36 32.26 -19.78
N SER A 396 39.11 31.13 -20.44
CA SER A 396 39.97 30.66 -21.54
C SER A 396 39.09 30.40 -22.76
N ARG A 397 39.23 31.27 -23.77
CA ARG A 397 38.79 31.05 -25.14
C ARG A 397 39.77 30.08 -25.82
N SER A 398 39.23 29.07 -26.51
CA SER A 398 39.80 28.61 -27.78
C SER A 398 38.66 28.50 -28.78
N SER A 399 38.86 29.17 -29.91
CA SER A 399 37.97 29.37 -31.04
C SER A 399 37.66 28.08 -31.81
N ASP A 400 36.37 27.83 -32.05
CA ASP A 400 35.87 27.70 -33.43
C ASP A 400 34.36 28.00 -33.48
N ASN A 401 33.98 28.80 -34.48
CA ASN A 401 32.66 29.40 -34.68
C ASN A 401 31.65 28.39 -35.27
N SER A 402 30.52 28.17 -34.59
CA SER A 402 29.20 28.29 -35.21
C SER A 402 28.13 28.47 -34.13
N ASP A 403 27.32 29.53 -34.29
CA ASP A 403 26.27 29.97 -33.37
C ASP A 403 25.25 28.87 -33.04
N LYS A 404 25.26 28.37 -31.80
CA LYS A 404 24.07 27.89 -31.09
C LYS A 404 24.17 28.34 -29.64
N SER A 405 23.06 28.86 -29.12
CA SER A 405 22.94 29.35 -27.76
C SER A 405 23.19 28.23 -26.74
N ASP A 406 24.40 28.17 -26.18
CA ASP A 406 24.71 27.30 -25.05
C ASP A 406 23.95 27.79 -23.80
N SER A 407 22.73 27.30 -23.62
CA SER A 407 22.01 27.42 -22.35
C SER A 407 22.78 26.62 -21.28
N VAL A 408 23.45 27.32 -20.38
CA VAL A 408 24.10 26.70 -19.22
C VAL A 408 23.01 26.06 -18.34
N ARG A 409 22.95 24.74 -18.39
CA ARG A 409 21.98 23.91 -17.66
C ARG A 409 22.39 23.81 -16.19
N ILE A 410 21.60 24.43 -15.31
CA ILE A 410 21.70 24.22 -13.88
C ILE A 410 20.73 23.08 -13.52
N ASP A 411 21.22 21.84 -13.56
CA ASP A 411 20.46 20.68 -13.07
C ASP A 411 20.36 20.76 -11.55
N ILE A 412 19.30 21.38 -11.03
CA ILE A 412 18.92 21.30 -9.61
C ILE A 412 18.11 20.01 -9.40
N ALA A 413 18.69 18.86 -9.73
CA ALA A 413 18.17 17.58 -9.28
C ALA A 413 18.73 17.30 -7.88
N PRO A 414 17.93 16.81 -6.92
CA PRO A 414 18.47 16.45 -5.61
C PRO A 414 19.57 15.38 -5.78
N GLU A 415 20.73 15.59 -5.15
CA GLU A 415 21.87 14.65 -5.19
C GLU A 415 21.49 13.24 -4.67
N LEU A 416 20.46 13.18 -3.82
CA LEU A 416 19.90 11.96 -3.23
C LEU A 416 18.50 11.69 -3.78
N GLN A 417 18.19 10.41 -4.03
CA GLN A 417 16.90 10.01 -4.54
C GLN A 417 15.80 10.16 -3.47
N LEU A 418 14.83 11.05 -3.75
CA LEU A 418 13.64 11.23 -2.93
C LEU A 418 12.66 10.07 -3.05
N SER A 419 11.79 9.92 -2.04
CA SER A 419 10.77 8.88 -1.99
C SER A 419 9.60 9.13 -2.92
N ALA A 420 8.80 8.09 -3.21
CA ALA A 420 7.58 8.19 -4.00
C ALA A 420 6.57 9.23 -3.45
N PHE A 421 6.62 9.53 -2.15
CA PHE A 421 5.83 10.60 -1.52
C PHE A 421 6.10 11.96 -2.17
N HIS A 422 7.34 12.25 -2.55
CA HIS A 422 7.74 13.57 -3.07
C HIS A 422 7.21 13.85 -4.48
N TYR A 423 6.81 12.80 -5.19
CA TYR A 423 6.33 12.86 -6.57
C TYR A 423 4.83 12.52 -6.66
N GLY A 424 4.15 12.37 -5.53
CA GLY A 424 2.72 12.09 -5.46
C GLY A 424 1.86 13.35 -5.56
N TYR A 425 0.56 13.18 -5.81
CA TYR A 425 -0.37 14.31 -5.88
C TYR A 425 -0.87 14.81 -4.52
N ARG A 426 -0.87 13.93 -3.51
CA ARG A 426 -1.35 14.20 -2.15
C ARG A 426 -0.34 13.66 -1.13
N HIS A 427 -0.16 14.40 -0.05
CA HIS A 427 0.93 14.22 0.91
C HIS A 427 0.43 13.83 2.31
N TRP A 428 -0.54 12.91 2.38
CA TRP A 428 -1.14 12.51 3.65
C TRP A 428 -0.26 11.58 4.46
N ARG A 429 0.44 10.62 3.82
CA ARG A 429 1.26 9.63 4.53
C ARG A 429 2.74 9.92 4.38
N VAL A 430 3.40 10.17 5.51
CA VAL A 430 4.83 10.40 5.58
C VAL A 430 5.57 9.13 5.14
N PRO A 431 6.66 9.24 4.35
CA PRO A 431 7.44 8.08 3.95
C PRO A 431 8.02 7.35 5.16
N TYR A 432 8.03 6.03 5.11
CA TYR A 432 8.64 5.15 6.10
C TYR A 432 9.42 4.05 5.37
N ILE A 433 10.38 3.44 6.08
CA ILE A 433 11.13 2.30 5.57
C ILE A 433 10.58 1.05 6.23
N ASP A 434 10.40 -0.01 5.46
CA ASP A 434 9.97 -1.30 6.01
C ASP A 434 11.07 -1.85 6.95
N ASP A 435 10.80 -1.85 8.25
CA ASP A 435 11.61 -2.48 9.29
C ASP A 435 11.23 -3.97 9.42
N PRO A 436 12.16 -4.88 9.79
CA PRO A 436 11.84 -6.28 10.05
C PRO A 436 10.62 -6.50 10.95
N VAL A 437 10.39 -5.65 11.94
CA VAL A 437 9.23 -5.72 12.83
C VAL A 437 7.90 -5.49 12.09
N HIS A 438 7.90 -4.73 11.00
CA HIS A 438 6.71 -4.52 10.17
C HIS A 438 6.25 -5.82 9.50
N HIS A 439 7.16 -6.78 9.27
CA HIS A 439 6.83 -8.08 8.70
C HIS A 439 6.08 -9.00 9.67
N GLU A 440 6.08 -8.69 10.97
CA GLU A 440 5.27 -9.40 11.96
C GLU A 440 3.77 -9.09 11.78
N PHE A 441 3.45 -7.89 11.27
CA PHE A 441 2.08 -7.49 10.97
C PHE A 441 1.67 -7.96 9.57
N ARG A 442 0.84 -9.00 9.51
CA ARG A 442 0.28 -9.49 8.23
C ARG A 442 -0.90 -8.67 7.74
N THR A 443 -1.59 -7.98 8.64
CA THR A 443 -2.80 -7.20 8.34
C THR A 443 -3.05 -6.13 9.41
N PHE A 444 -4.09 -5.32 9.22
CA PHE A 444 -4.54 -4.31 10.17
C PHE A 444 -5.16 -4.96 11.42
N THR A 445 -4.98 -4.32 12.57
CA THR A 445 -5.55 -4.81 13.84
C THR A 445 -7.03 -4.48 13.93
N TYR A 446 -7.38 -3.23 13.66
CA TYR A 446 -8.75 -2.71 13.82
C TYR A 446 -9.21 -2.00 12.55
N ALA A 447 -10.35 -2.40 11.99
CA ALA A 447 -10.95 -1.70 10.83
C ALA A 447 -11.78 -0.45 11.22
N PHE A 448 -12.04 -0.27 12.52
CA PHE A 448 -12.84 0.80 13.12
C PHE A 448 -12.34 1.10 14.54
N ALA A 449 -12.72 2.25 15.11
CA ALA A 449 -12.34 2.66 16.46
C ALA A 449 -13.40 2.27 17.50
N TRP A 450 -12.97 1.98 18.74
CA TRP A 450 -13.81 1.66 19.90
C TRP A 450 -13.93 2.85 20.87
N GLU A 451 -14.01 4.05 20.31
CA GLU A 451 -14.10 5.29 21.07
C GLU A 451 -15.11 6.18 20.39
N ASP A 452 -15.96 6.82 21.19
CA ASP A 452 -17.03 7.65 20.66
C ASP A 452 -16.53 9.06 20.33
N PRO A 453 -16.37 9.42 19.04
CA PRO A 453 -15.88 10.74 18.68
C PRO A 453 -16.88 11.85 19.00
N ARG A 454 -18.18 11.53 19.19
CA ARG A 454 -19.19 12.53 19.58
C ARG A 454 -18.87 13.07 20.98
N VAL A 455 -18.60 12.16 21.91
CA VAL A 455 -18.19 12.52 23.28
C VAL A 455 -16.82 13.19 23.27
N ASP A 456 -15.90 12.77 22.40
CA ASP A 456 -14.63 13.48 22.22
C ASP A 456 -14.85 14.95 21.86
N MET A 457 -15.71 15.25 20.87
CA MET A 457 -15.91 16.64 20.43
C MET A 457 -16.47 17.58 21.51
N GLU A 458 -17.26 17.06 22.46
CA GLU A 458 -17.79 17.83 23.60
C GLU A 458 -16.67 18.37 24.52
N HIS A 459 -15.59 17.61 24.68
CA HIS A 459 -14.52 17.89 25.64
C HIS A 459 -13.21 18.37 25.00
N LEU A 460 -12.88 17.82 23.83
CA LEU A 460 -11.68 18.19 23.08
C LEU A 460 -11.75 19.66 22.64
N LYS A 461 -12.92 20.15 22.21
CA LYS A 461 -13.11 21.54 21.72
C LYS A 461 -12.01 21.95 20.72
N ILE A 462 -11.78 21.08 19.73
CA ILE A 462 -10.77 21.28 18.68
C ILE A 462 -11.17 22.49 17.83
N ASN A 463 -10.20 23.33 17.48
CA ASN A 463 -10.37 24.47 16.58
C ASN A 463 -9.37 24.42 15.40
N LYS A 464 -9.46 25.41 14.50
CA LYS A 464 -8.69 25.49 13.26
C LYS A 464 -7.18 25.70 13.47
N ASP A 465 -6.73 26.16 14.63
CA ASP A 465 -5.31 26.38 14.94
C ASP A 465 -4.65 25.13 15.57
N ASP A 466 -5.48 24.16 15.98
CA ASP A 466 -5.02 22.98 16.70
C ASP A 466 -4.18 22.03 15.84
N SER A 467 -3.15 21.48 16.50
CA SER A 467 -2.34 20.38 15.99
C SER A 467 -2.61 19.17 16.88
N VAL A 468 -3.34 18.21 16.32
CA VAL A 468 -3.87 17.06 17.05
C VAL A 468 -3.00 15.84 16.76
N LEU A 469 -2.51 15.16 17.79
CA LEU A 469 -1.94 13.82 17.68
C LEU A 469 -2.99 12.79 18.06
N CYS A 470 -3.20 11.75 17.27
CA CYS A 470 -4.03 10.63 17.68
C CYS A 470 -3.48 9.28 17.19
N ILE A 471 -3.84 8.20 17.88
CA ILE A 471 -3.54 6.85 17.38
C ILE A 471 -4.40 6.58 16.13
N THR A 472 -3.81 5.95 15.11
CA THR A 472 -4.49 5.74 13.81
C THR A 472 -5.69 4.83 13.96
N SER A 473 -5.54 3.66 14.59
CA SER A 473 -6.59 2.65 14.72
C SER A 473 -7.21 2.37 13.33
N GLY A 474 -8.52 2.55 13.13
CA GLY A 474 -9.17 2.49 11.82
C GLY A 474 -9.37 3.85 11.11
N GLY A 475 -8.84 4.93 11.67
CA GLY A 475 -8.94 6.30 11.15
C GLY A 475 -10.29 6.99 11.31
N CYS A 476 -11.27 6.32 11.93
CA CYS A 476 -12.65 6.81 12.08
C CYS A 476 -12.72 8.13 12.86
N ASN A 477 -12.03 8.21 14.00
CA ASN A 477 -12.06 9.39 14.86
C ASN A 477 -11.33 10.57 14.23
N ALA A 478 -10.18 10.31 13.60
CA ALA A 478 -9.43 11.33 12.86
C ALA A 478 -10.27 11.96 11.73
N LEU A 479 -11.02 11.15 10.97
CA LEU A 479 -11.97 11.65 9.97
C LEU A 479 -13.11 12.46 10.60
N HIS A 480 -13.62 12.04 11.76
CA HIS A 480 -14.64 12.79 12.49
C HIS A 480 -14.12 14.18 12.91
N TYR A 481 -12.90 14.26 13.44
CA TYR A 481 -12.28 15.53 13.84
C TYR A 481 -12.05 16.45 12.65
N ALA A 482 -11.66 15.90 11.49
CA ALA A 482 -11.51 16.67 10.26
C ALA A 482 -12.85 17.28 9.78
N ILE A 483 -13.95 16.54 9.94
CA ILE A 483 -15.30 17.01 9.58
C ILE A 483 -15.76 18.11 10.52
N GLU A 484 -15.70 17.86 11.83
CA GLU A 484 -16.31 18.75 12.82
C GLU A 484 -15.48 20.02 13.06
N ALA A 485 -14.16 19.88 13.22
CA ALA A 485 -13.31 20.97 13.68
C ALA A 485 -12.41 21.58 12.61
N GLN A 486 -12.12 20.84 11.52
CA GLN A 486 -11.15 21.25 10.49
C GLN A 486 -9.84 21.78 11.10
N PRO A 487 -9.18 21.01 11.98
CA PRO A 487 -7.97 21.47 12.65
C PRO A 487 -6.86 21.75 11.65
N ARG A 488 -5.88 22.56 12.05
CA ARG A 488 -4.70 22.84 11.25
C ARG A 488 -4.03 21.54 10.83
N ARG A 489 -3.85 20.61 11.78
CA ARG A 489 -3.16 19.33 11.57
C ARG A 489 -3.77 18.19 12.38
N ILE A 490 -3.76 17.00 11.78
CA ILE A 490 -4.02 15.73 12.44
C ILE A 490 -2.85 14.77 12.15
N HIS A 491 -2.03 14.54 13.16
CA HIS A 491 -0.95 13.55 13.15
C HIS A 491 -1.52 12.22 13.64
N THR A 492 -1.75 11.29 12.72
CA THR A 492 -2.15 9.93 13.10
C THR A 492 -0.91 9.04 13.21
N VAL A 493 -0.79 8.29 14.29
CA VAL A 493 0.39 7.45 14.54
C VAL A 493 -0.01 5.99 14.71
N ASP A 494 0.70 5.08 14.04
CA ASP A 494 0.60 3.65 14.30
C ASP A 494 1.92 2.97 13.98
N PHE A 495 2.23 1.92 14.74
CA PHE A 495 3.40 1.10 14.48
C PHE A 495 3.11 0.05 13.39
N ASN A 496 1.85 -0.38 13.25
CA ASN A 496 1.43 -1.31 12.21
C ASN A 496 1.17 -0.53 10.89
N PRO A 497 1.97 -0.72 9.84
CA PRO A 497 1.78 -0.02 8.56
C PRO A 497 0.41 -0.29 7.91
N CYS A 498 -0.22 -1.44 8.21
CA CYS A 498 -1.53 -1.81 7.69
C CYS A 498 -2.65 -0.90 8.20
N GLN A 499 -2.54 -0.37 9.42
CA GLN A 499 -3.49 0.62 9.95
C GLN A 499 -3.43 1.91 9.13
N GLY A 500 -2.21 2.34 8.81
CA GLY A 500 -1.98 3.45 7.87
C GLY A 500 -2.58 3.17 6.49
N HIS A 501 -2.45 1.95 5.95
CA HIS A 501 -3.05 1.59 4.65
C HIS A 501 -4.58 1.71 4.65
N VAL A 502 -5.26 1.43 5.77
CA VAL A 502 -6.72 1.58 5.91
C VAL A 502 -7.14 3.04 5.89
N LEU A 503 -6.52 3.90 6.70
CA LEU A 503 -6.86 5.33 6.71
C LEU A 503 -6.54 5.97 5.35
N GLU A 504 -5.38 5.66 4.78
CA GLU A 504 -4.97 6.17 3.47
C GLU A 504 -5.92 5.74 2.35
N LEU A 505 -6.44 4.50 2.39
CA LEU A 505 -7.50 4.07 1.47
C LEU A 505 -8.78 4.89 1.63
N LYS A 506 -9.22 5.15 2.87
CA LYS A 506 -10.40 5.99 3.12
C LYS A 506 -10.20 7.40 2.56
N LEU A 507 -9.05 8.03 2.81
CA LEU A 507 -8.72 9.35 2.26
C LEU A 507 -8.74 9.36 0.73
N ALA A 508 -8.09 8.38 0.09
CA ALA A 508 -8.06 8.25 -1.36
C ALA A 508 -9.46 8.03 -1.94
N CYS A 509 -10.29 7.21 -1.29
CA CYS A 509 -11.66 6.97 -1.73
C CYS A 509 -12.55 8.20 -1.59
N ILE A 510 -12.46 8.94 -0.48
CA ILE A 510 -13.22 10.19 -0.28
C ILE A 510 -12.88 11.21 -1.36
N TYR A 511 -11.61 11.32 -1.71
CA TYR A 511 -11.14 12.24 -2.74
C TYR A 511 -11.59 11.84 -4.15
N ALA A 512 -11.42 10.56 -4.51
CA ALA A 512 -11.49 10.11 -5.90
C ALA A 512 -12.81 9.44 -6.32
N LEU A 513 -13.64 8.99 -5.37
CA LEU A 513 -14.87 8.25 -5.66
C LEU A 513 -16.12 9.10 -5.43
N GLU A 514 -17.26 8.60 -5.92
CA GLU A 514 -18.56 9.10 -5.53
C GLU A 514 -19.10 8.39 -4.28
N TYR A 515 -20.10 8.99 -3.65
CA TYR A 515 -20.65 8.49 -2.38
C TYR A 515 -21.11 7.03 -2.45
N ASP A 516 -21.72 6.60 -3.55
CA ASP A 516 -22.25 5.24 -3.68
C ASP A 516 -21.14 4.18 -3.69
N ASP A 517 -20.05 4.41 -4.44
CA ASP A 517 -18.87 3.53 -4.44
C ASP A 517 -18.23 3.50 -3.03
N PHE A 518 -18.16 4.66 -2.36
CA PHE A 518 -17.63 4.78 -1.01
C PHE A 518 -18.50 4.04 0.04
N TRP A 519 -19.82 4.15 -0.08
CA TRP A 519 -20.79 3.45 0.76
C TRP A 519 -20.71 1.94 0.58
N LEU A 520 -20.57 1.45 -0.65
CA LEU A 520 -20.39 0.02 -0.89
C LEU A 520 -19.12 -0.50 -0.21
N LEU A 521 -18.00 0.22 -0.33
CA LEU A 521 -16.73 -0.18 0.28
C LEU A 521 -16.79 -0.20 1.81
N PHE A 522 -17.24 0.89 2.45
CA PHE A 522 -17.11 1.05 3.90
C PHE A 522 -18.45 1.02 4.65
N GLY A 523 -19.59 1.27 4.02
CA GLY A 523 -20.92 1.05 4.60
C GLY A 523 -21.30 -0.43 4.59
N GLU A 524 -21.43 -1.01 3.39
CA GLU A 524 -21.76 -2.44 3.21
C GLU A 524 -20.57 -3.37 3.47
N GLY A 525 -19.33 -2.84 3.40
CA GLY A 525 -18.12 -3.65 3.54
C GLY A 525 -17.83 -4.56 2.34
N ARG A 526 -18.40 -4.26 1.16
CA ARG A 526 -18.27 -5.10 -0.03
C ARG A 526 -18.42 -4.28 -1.32
N HIS A 527 -17.51 -4.51 -2.26
CA HIS A 527 -17.59 -3.84 -3.57
C HIS A 527 -17.23 -4.81 -4.71
N PRO A 528 -18.10 -5.02 -5.72
CA PRO A 528 -17.88 -6.03 -6.76
C PRO A 528 -16.65 -5.74 -7.64
N ASN A 529 -16.30 -4.46 -7.82
CA ASN A 529 -15.24 -4.02 -8.71
C ASN A 529 -14.09 -3.28 -7.97
N PHE A 530 -13.79 -3.63 -6.71
CA PHE A 530 -12.77 -2.90 -5.92
C PHE A 530 -11.41 -2.83 -6.62
N ARG A 531 -10.96 -3.94 -7.20
CA ARG A 531 -9.71 -4.00 -7.96
C ARG A 531 -9.66 -3.00 -9.12
N GLU A 532 -10.78 -2.81 -9.81
CA GLU A 532 -10.86 -1.85 -10.91
C GLU A 532 -10.73 -0.42 -10.41
N LEU A 533 -11.45 -0.08 -9.34
CA LEU A 533 -11.37 1.25 -8.70
C LEU A 533 -9.95 1.53 -8.20
N LEU A 534 -9.31 0.53 -7.60
CA LEU A 534 -7.95 0.62 -7.08
C LEU A 534 -6.95 1.01 -8.18
N ASP A 535 -7.04 0.39 -9.34
CA ASP A 535 -6.14 0.64 -10.46
C ASP A 535 -6.45 1.96 -11.18
N SER A 536 -7.73 2.18 -11.48
CA SER A 536 -8.18 3.20 -12.42
C SER A 536 -8.53 4.55 -11.79
N LYS A 537 -8.81 4.61 -10.48
CA LYS A 537 -9.21 5.84 -9.77
C LYS A 537 -8.35 6.15 -8.54
N LEU A 538 -8.03 5.15 -7.71
CA LEU A 538 -7.39 5.38 -6.40
C LEU A 538 -5.86 5.45 -6.47
N SER A 539 -5.25 4.79 -7.45
CA SER A 539 -3.79 4.66 -7.56
C SER A 539 -2.97 5.96 -7.49
N PRO A 540 -3.44 7.14 -7.98
CA PRO A 540 -2.68 8.39 -7.90
C PRO A 540 -2.59 8.98 -6.48
N PHE A 541 -3.51 8.61 -5.59
CA PHE A 541 -3.63 9.18 -4.24
C PHE A 541 -3.15 8.25 -3.13
N LEU A 542 -2.89 6.99 -3.47
CA LEU A 542 -2.24 6.05 -2.59
C LEU A 542 -0.72 6.21 -2.71
N THR A 543 0.02 5.91 -1.65
CA THR A 543 1.45 5.64 -1.69
C THR A 543 1.73 4.33 -2.43
N SER A 544 3.00 4.12 -2.78
CA SER A 544 3.43 2.86 -3.39
C SER A 544 3.23 1.66 -2.45
N HIS A 545 3.47 1.80 -1.15
CA HIS A 545 3.22 0.73 -0.17
C HIS A 545 1.74 0.37 -0.08
N ALA A 546 0.86 1.36 0.08
CA ALA A 546 -0.58 1.10 0.23
C ALA A 546 -1.20 0.48 -1.01
N TYR A 547 -0.85 0.98 -2.20
CA TYR A 547 -1.32 0.39 -3.44
C TYR A 547 -0.92 -1.09 -3.55
N GLN A 548 0.34 -1.43 -3.23
CA GLN A 548 0.82 -2.81 -3.27
C GLN A 548 0.12 -3.71 -2.24
N TYR A 549 -0.11 -3.20 -1.04
CA TYR A 549 -0.89 -3.90 0.00
C TYR A 549 -2.30 -4.22 -0.50
N TRP A 550 -3.04 -3.23 -1.01
CA TRP A 550 -4.41 -3.43 -1.48
C TRP A 550 -4.50 -4.27 -2.75
N ARG A 551 -3.48 -4.23 -3.63
CA ARG A 551 -3.42 -5.11 -4.81
C ARG A 551 -3.23 -6.57 -4.47
N LYS A 552 -2.56 -6.89 -3.36
CA LYS A 552 -2.42 -8.26 -2.85
C LYS A 552 -3.65 -8.71 -2.05
N ASN A 553 -4.38 -7.76 -1.50
CA ASN A 553 -5.51 -7.97 -0.59
C ASN A 553 -6.83 -7.46 -1.19
N ASP A 554 -6.98 -7.46 -2.51
CA ASP A 554 -8.17 -6.97 -3.21
C ASP A 554 -9.43 -7.74 -2.78
N HIS A 555 -9.28 -9.03 -2.47
CA HIS A 555 -10.32 -9.90 -1.95
C HIS A 555 -10.92 -9.47 -0.59
N MET A 556 -10.32 -8.51 0.13
CA MET A 556 -10.86 -8.04 1.41
C MET A 556 -12.24 -7.37 1.27
N PHE A 557 -12.57 -6.86 0.09
CA PHE A 557 -13.87 -6.28 -0.23
C PHE A 557 -14.78 -7.24 -1.03
N ASP A 558 -14.39 -8.51 -1.20
CA ASP A 558 -15.28 -9.54 -1.79
C ASP A 558 -16.46 -9.86 -0.87
N SER A 559 -16.23 -9.77 0.44
CA SER A 559 -17.23 -9.96 1.49
C SER A 559 -16.82 -9.26 2.79
N ALA A 560 -17.80 -8.67 3.47
CA ALA A 560 -17.76 -8.07 4.81
C ALA A 560 -16.35 -7.65 5.28
N PHE A 561 -15.89 -6.49 4.83
CA PHE A 561 -14.58 -5.89 5.15
C PHE A 561 -14.27 -5.93 6.66
N TYR A 562 -15.26 -5.63 7.50
CA TYR A 562 -15.13 -5.59 8.96
C TYR A 562 -14.89 -6.96 9.61
N MET A 563 -15.14 -8.06 8.89
CA MET A 563 -14.81 -9.43 9.30
C MET A 563 -13.38 -9.85 8.91
N ARG A 564 -12.59 -8.92 8.33
CA ARG A 564 -11.17 -9.09 7.99
C ARG A 564 -10.27 -8.41 9.04
N GLY A 565 -8.96 -8.57 8.90
CA GLY A 565 -8.00 -8.08 9.90
C GLY A 565 -7.95 -8.96 11.15
N TYR A 566 -7.11 -8.60 12.13
CA TYR A 566 -6.98 -9.36 13.37
C TYR A 566 -8.28 -9.35 14.18
N SER A 567 -8.91 -8.18 14.38
CA SER A 567 -10.22 -8.07 15.08
C SER A 567 -11.35 -8.83 14.35
N GLY A 568 -11.27 -8.94 13.02
CA GLY A 568 -12.25 -9.70 12.24
C GLY A 568 -12.23 -11.21 12.51
N HIS A 569 -11.13 -11.78 13.00
CA HIS A 569 -11.13 -13.17 13.48
C HIS A 569 -12.05 -13.33 14.69
N ALA A 570 -12.01 -12.39 15.63
CA ALA A 570 -12.86 -12.37 16.81
C ALA A 570 -14.34 -12.23 16.44
N LEU A 571 -14.65 -11.31 15.53
CA LEU A 571 -16.03 -11.12 15.06
C LEU A 571 -16.56 -12.36 14.34
N ARG A 572 -15.74 -13.04 13.54
CA ARG A 572 -16.14 -14.32 12.90
C ARG A 572 -16.40 -15.42 13.92
N LEU A 573 -15.57 -15.52 14.96
CA LEU A 573 -15.78 -16.48 16.05
C LEU A 573 -17.07 -16.17 16.82
N ALA A 574 -17.30 -14.90 17.16
CA ALA A 574 -18.51 -14.45 17.81
C ALA A 574 -19.75 -14.74 16.95
N TYR A 575 -19.70 -14.43 15.65
CA TYR A 575 -20.78 -14.72 14.71
C TYR A 575 -21.09 -16.22 14.64
N TRP A 576 -20.06 -17.07 14.58
CA TRP A 576 -20.23 -18.53 14.59
C TRP A 576 -20.85 -19.03 15.91
N ALA A 577 -20.42 -18.48 17.05
CA ALA A 577 -20.99 -18.78 18.36
C ALA A 577 -22.48 -18.36 18.45
N LEU A 578 -22.84 -17.17 17.93
CA LEU A 578 -24.23 -16.71 17.86
C LEU A 578 -25.11 -17.63 17.00
N ARG A 579 -24.54 -18.20 15.92
CA ARG A 579 -25.25 -19.16 15.05
C ARG A 579 -25.50 -20.49 15.75
N ILE A 580 -24.50 -21.03 16.46
CA ILE A 580 -24.62 -22.32 17.17
C ILE A 580 -25.59 -22.23 18.34
N THR A 581 -25.54 -21.13 19.08
CA THR A 581 -26.44 -20.89 20.21
C THR A 581 -27.87 -20.54 19.78
N GLY A 582 -28.15 -20.45 18.48
CA GLY A 582 -29.46 -20.04 17.94
C GLY A 582 -29.80 -18.57 18.22
N MET A 583 -28.87 -17.79 18.77
CA MET A 583 -29.08 -16.38 19.13
C MET A 583 -29.07 -15.45 17.93
N TYR A 584 -28.50 -15.86 16.79
CA TYR A 584 -28.35 -15.02 15.61
C TYR A 584 -29.65 -14.29 15.22
N GLY A 585 -30.79 -15.00 15.19
CA GLY A 585 -32.08 -14.40 14.87
C GLY A 585 -32.58 -13.40 15.93
N SER A 586 -32.23 -13.58 17.21
CA SER A 586 -32.60 -12.63 18.27
C SER A 586 -31.71 -11.38 18.23
N VAL A 587 -30.41 -11.54 17.96
CA VAL A 587 -29.47 -10.44 17.74
C VAL A 587 -29.91 -9.60 16.55
N HIS A 588 -30.24 -10.23 15.42
CA HIS A 588 -30.71 -9.52 14.24
C HIS A 588 -31.99 -8.72 14.52
N LYS A 589 -32.95 -9.30 15.26
CA LYS A 589 -34.16 -8.58 15.70
C LYS A 589 -33.84 -7.39 16.61
N MET A 590 -32.82 -7.50 17.46
CA MET A 590 -32.36 -6.39 18.30
C MET A 590 -31.76 -5.26 17.45
N CYS A 591 -30.90 -5.59 16.50
CA CYS A 591 -30.27 -4.64 15.57
C CYS A 591 -31.28 -3.99 14.60
N ALA A 592 -32.44 -4.62 14.38
CA ALA A 592 -33.53 -4.09 13.56
C ALA A 592 -34.68 -3.48 14.38
N ALA A 593 -34.56 -3.38 15.71
CA ALA A 593 -35.65 -2.93 16.57
C ALA A 593 -35.98 -1.44 16.31
N PRO A 594 -37.25 -1.06 16.05
CA PRO A 594 -37.62 0.30 15.73
C PRO A 594 -37.61 1.26 16.94
N THR A 595 -37.74 0.72 18.16
CA THR A 595 -37.77 1.46 19.42
C THR A 595 -36.82 0.85 20.46
N LEU A 596 -36.40 1.67 21.43
CA LEU A 596 -35.52 1.26 22.52
C LEU A 596 -36.21 0.27 23.47
N GLU A 597 -37.52 0.40 23.69
CA GLU A 597 -38.32 -0.50 24.52
C GLU A 597 -38.30 -1.94 23.99
N GLU A 598 -38.42 -2.10 22.67
CA GLU A 598 -38.36 -3.42 22.04
C GLU A 598 -36.95 -4.00 22.12
N GLN A 599 -35.92 -3.17 21.92
CA GLN A 599 -34.52 -3.56 22.13
C GLN A 599 -34.28 -4.05 23.57
N ARG A 600 -34.74 -3.29 24.57
CA ARG A 600 -34.66 -3.64 26.01
C ARG A 600 -35.31 -4.99 26.29
N ARG A 601 -36.49 -5.23 25.71
CA ARG A 601 -37.22 -6.50 25.85
C ARG A 601 -36.40 -7.66 25.30
N ILE A 602 -35.85 -7.54 24.09
CA ILE A 602 -35.04 -8.59 23.45
C ILE A 602 -33.74 -8.83 24.22
N TRP A 603 -33.04 -7.76 24.62
CA TRP A 603 -31.81 -7.84 25.42
C TRP A 603 -32.05 -8.64 26.70
N THR A 604 -33.05 -8.22 27.49
CA THR A 604 -33.33 -8.79 28.81
C THR A 604 -33.83 -10.23 28.73
N SER A 605 -34.71 -10.54 27.76
CA SER A 605 -35.37 -11.85 27.69
C SER A 605 -34.59 -12.93 26.93
N ARG A 606 -33.75 -12.56 25.94
CA ARG A 606 -33.10 -13.52 25.04
C ARG A 606 -31.59 -13.46 25.06
N ILE A 607 -31.00 -12.26 24.99
CA ILE A 607 -29.56 -12.11 24.73
C ILE A 607 -28.75 -12.16 26.04
N ARG A 608 -29.14 -11.33 27.01
CA ARG A 608 -28.45 -11.17 28.29
C ARG A 608 -28.28 -12.50 29.06
N PRO A 609 -29.30 -13.37 29.19
CA PRO A 609 -29.16 -14.62 29.96
C PRO A 609 -28.10 -15.57 29.39
N ILE A 610 -27.86 -15.52 28.08
CA ILE A 610 -26.93 -16.41 27.40
C ILE A 610 -25.51 -15.85 27.47
N ILE A 611 -25.31 -14.59 27.09
CA ILE A 611 -23.99 -13.92 27.12
C ILE A 611 -23.41 -13.91 28.54
N LEU A 612 -24.26 -13.66 29.55
CA LEU A 612 -23.86 -13.63 30.95
C LEU A 612 -24.08 -14.97 31.68
N SER A 613 -24.28 -16.07 30.95
CA SER A 613 -24.36 -17.40 31.55
C SER A 613 -23.06 -17.78 32.25
N ALA A 614 -23.11 -18.64 33.27
CA ALA A 614 -21.92 -19.08 33.99
C ALA A 614 -20.86 -19.75 33.09
N PHE A 615 -21.33 -20.46 32.06
CA PHE A 615 -20.46 -21.12 31.07
C PHE A 615 -19.71 -20.11 30.20
N ILE A 616 -20.41 -19.16 29.56
CA ILE A 616 -19.75 -18.15 28.71
C ILE A 616 -18.82 -17.25 29.54
N ARG A 617 -19.24 -16.87 30.76
CA ARG A 617 -18.41 -16.10 31.69
C ARG A 617 -17.08 -16.79 32.00
N LYS A 618 -17.10 -18.09 32.30
CA LYS A 618 -15.89 -18.83 32.72
C LYS A 618 -14.99 -19.21 31.54
N VAL A 619 -15.56 -19.58 30.40
CA VAL A 619 -14.79 -20.09 29.25
C VAL A 619 -14.23 -18.96 28.37
N PHE A 620 -14.99 -17.89 28.18
CA PHE A 620 -14.63 -16.81 27.26
C PHE A 620 -14.25 -15.52 28.00
N LEU A 621 -15.14 -14.97 28.83
CA LEU A 621 -14.91 -13.65 29.42
C LEU A 621 -13.79 -13.65 30.46
N ALA A 622 -13.68 -14.67 31.31
CA ALA A 622 -12.67 -14.74 32.37
C ALA A 622 -11.35 -15.41 31.95
N ASN A 623 -11.20 -15.83 30.70
CA ASN A 623 -10.02 -16.54 30.22
C ASN A 623 -8.99 -15.54 29.63
N PRO A 624 -7.82 -15.32 30.28
CA PRO A 624 -6.82 -14.36 29.80
C PRO A 624 -6.27 -14.69 28.41
N ILE A 625 -6.21 -15.98 28.05
CA ILE A 625 -5.77 -16.45 26.74
C ILE A 625 -6.79 -16.05 25.68
N PHE A 626 -8.09 -16.13 25.98
CA PHE A 626 -9.14 -15.71 25.07
C PHE A 626 -9.16 -14.18 24.92
N GLN A 627 -9.04 -13.44 26.01
CA GLN A 627 -8.97 -11.97 26.01
C GLN A 627 -7.79 -11.46 25.16
N TRP A 628 -6.60 -12.06 25.31
CA TRP A 628 -5.44 -11.71 24.51
C TRP A 628 -5.60 -12.12 23.04
N ASN A 629 -5.89 -13.40 22.77
CA ASN A 629 -5.89 -13.93 21.40
C ASN A 629 -7.10 -13.50 20.56
N SER A 630 -8.24 -13.18 21.19
CA SER A 630 -9.46 -12.80 20.47
C SER A 630 -9.78 -11.31 20.59
N LEU A 631 -9.55 -10.68 21.74
CA LEU A 631 -9.91 -9.27 21.94
C LEU A 631 -8.71 -8.32 21.88
N GLY A 632 -7.48 -8.85 21.82
CA GLY A 632 -6.26 -8.04 21.80
C GLY A 632 -5.99 -7.29 23.09
N VAL A 633 -6.63 -7.67 24.20
CA VAL A 633 -6.55 -6.98 25.50
C VAL A 633 -5.32 -7.46 26.27
N PRO A 634 -4.32 -6.60 26.55
CA PRO A 634 -3.16 -6.97 27.34
C PRO A 634 -3.51 -7.39 28.75
N ILE A 635 -2.74 -8.32 29.31
CA ILE A 635 -2.91 -8.73 30.72
C ILE A 635 -2.74 -7.55 31.68
N ASN A 636 -1.91 -6.57 31.31
CA ASN A 636 -1.72 -5.34 32.07
C ASN A 636 -3.01 -4.50 32.12
N GLN A 637 -3.72 -4.37 30.99
CA GLN A 637 -5.01 -3.69 30.96
C GLN A 637 -6.04 -4.42 31.81
N ALA A 638 -6.09 -5.75 31.75
CA ALA A 638 -6.97 -6.54 32.59
C ALA A 638 -6.69 -6.32 34.09
N ARG A 639 -5.42 -6.26 34.48
CA ARG A 639 -5.02 -5.96 35.87
C ARG A 639 -5.50 -4.59 36.36
N VAL A 640 -5.68 -3.61 35.48
CA VAL A 640 -6.17 -2.28 35.86
C VAL A 640 -7.59 -2.38 36.42
N PHE A 641 -8.54 -2.97 35.69
CA PHE A 641 -9.92 -3.08 36.18
C PHE A 641 -10.10 -4.17 37.25
N LEU A 642 -9.27 -5.23 37.22
CA LEU A 642 -9.34 -6.32 38.20
C LEU A 642 -8.97 -5.89 39.63
N LYS A 643 -8.30 -4.74 39.80
CA LYS A 643 -8.08 -4.14 41.12
C LYS A 643 -9.37 -3.59 41.75
N GLU A 644 -10.34 -3.21 40.92
CA GLU A 644 -11.55 -2.51 41.35
C GLU A 644 -12.79 -3.39 41.28
N THR A 645 -12.84 -4.33 40.32
CA THR A 645 -14.03 -5.14 40.07
C THR A 645 -13.66 -6.53 39.53
N THR A 646 -14.66 -7.39 39.35
CA THR A 646 -14.48 -8.72 38.73
C THR A 646 -14.71 -8.64 37.23
N THR A 647 -14.14 -9.57 36.46
CA THR A 647 -14.39 -9.66 35.01
C THR A 647 -15.88 -9.79 34.66
N SER A 648 -16.64 -10.48 35.51
CA SER A 648 -18.09 -10.64 35.30
C SER A 648 -18.83 -9.32 35.49
N GLN A 649 -18.51 -8.58 36.55
CA GLN A 649 -19.12 -7.29 36.82
C GLN A 649 -18.69 -6.24 35.78
N PHE A 650 -17.43 -6.23 35.36
CA PHE A 650 -16.96 -5.37 34.27
C PHE A 650 -17.73 -5.60 32.96
N ALA A 651 -17.95 -6.87 32.59
CA ALA A 651 -18.73 -7.20 31.40
C ALA A 651 -20.21 -6.77 31.52
N ILE A 652 -20.80 -6.88 32.71
CA ILE A 652 -22.16 -6.37 32.99
C ILE A 652 -22.18 -4.85 32.82
N ASP A 653 -21.27 -4.14 33.49
CA ASP A 653 -21.19 -2.68 33.48
C ASP A 653 -20.87 -2.11 32.09
N ALA A 654 -20.21 -2.89 31.23
CA ALA A 654 -19.97 -2.53 29.84
C ALA A 654 -21.19 -2.77 28.94
N LEU A 655 -21.83 -3.95 29.03
CA LEU A 655 -22.83 -4.38 28.05
C LEU A 655 -24.27 -4.04 28.42
N ASP A 656 -24.67 -4.19 29.70
CA ASP A 656 -26.06 -3.95 30.12
C ASP A 656 -26.50 -2.51 29.85
N PRO A 657 -25.69 -1.46 30.15
CA PRO A 657 -26.08 -0.08 29.83
C PRO A 657 -26.32 0.17 28.34
N ILE A 658 -25.55 -0.50 27.46
CA ILE A 658 -25.75 -0.39 26.01
C ILE A 658 -27.04 -1.07 25.59
N GLY A 659 -27.22 -2.34 25.94
CA GLY A 659 -28.41 -3.11 25.56
C GLY A 659 -29.70 -2.48 26.08
N LEU A 660 -29.64 -1.81 27.24
CA LEU A 660 -30.78 -1.16 27.86
C LEU A 660 -30.99 0.28 27.40
N ASN A 661 -29.95 1.08 27.16
CA ASN A 661 -30.10 2.54 27.05
C ASN A 661 -29.53 3.16 25.77
N SER A 662 -28.90 2.38 24.89
CA SER A 662 -28.33 2.87 23.64
C SER A 662 -28.98 2.19 22.44
N HIS A 663 -29.67 2.95 21.59
CA HIS A 663 -30.44 2.39 20.46
C HIS A 663 -29.50 1.98 19.31
N VAL A 664 -29.23 0.67 19.21
CA VAL A 664 -28.26 0.07 18.26
C VAL A 664 -28.62 0.38 16.81
N ALA A 665 -29.89 0.21 16.46
CA ALA A 665 -30.37 0.40 15.09
C ALA A 665 -30.23 1.83 14.55
N LYS A 666 -30.28 2.85 15.43
CA LYS A 666 -30.40 4.27 15.04
C LYS A 666 -29.26 5.18 15.48
N ASP A 667 -28.55 4.87 16.56
CA ASP A 667 -27.54 5.79 17.10
C ASP A 667 -26.21 5.10 17.44
N ASN A 668 -26.21 3.79 17.69
CA ASN A 668 -25.03 3.05 18.12
C ASN A 668 -24.49 2.12 17.04
N TYR A 669 -23.75 2.73 16.11
CA TYR A 669 -23.15 2.05 14.98
C TYR A 669 -22.02 1.09 15.36
N PHE A 670 -21.41 1.23 16.54
CA PHE A 670 -20.30 0.39 16.98
C PHE A 670 -20.77 -1.06 17.14
N TYR A 671 -21.84 -1.25 17.91
CA TYR A 671 -22.42 -2.58 18.11
C TYR A 671 -23.19 -3.05 16.88
N GLN A 672 -23.85 -2.15 16.15
CA GLN A 672 -24.48 -2.48 14.86
C GLN A 672 -23.47 -3.16 13.92
N LEU A 673 -22.28 -2.55 13.78
CA LEU A 673 -21.20 -3.09 12.94
C LEU A 673 -20.72 -4.46 13.41
N CYS A 674 -20.48 -4.63 14.71
CA CYS A 674 -19.97 -5.90 15.24
C CYS A 674 -20.98 -7.04 15.09
N LEU A 675 -22.28 -6.74 15.20
CA LEU A 675 -23.35 -7.74 15.17
C LEU A 675 -23.80 -8.08 13.74
N GLU A 676 -23.85 -7.09 12.84
CA GLU A 676 -24.33 -7.25 11.45
C GLU A 676 -23.21 -7.26 10.39
N ALA A 677 -21.95 -7.01 10.80
CA ALA A 677 -20.78 -6.91 9.92
C ALA A 677 -20.80 -5.75 8.90
N LYS A 678 -21.75 -4.83 9.03
CA LYS A 678 -21.95 -3.68 8.15
C LYS A 678 -22.64 -2.53 8.90
N TYR A 679 -22.56 -1.34 8.33
CA TYR A 679 -23.32 -0.19 8.81
C TYR A 679 -24.69 -0.09 8.15
N THR A 680 -25.57 0.72 8.74
CA THR A 680 -26.84 1.14 8.13
C THR A 680 -26.77 2.64 7.88
N LYS A 681 -27.57 3.15 6.93
CA LYS A 681 -27.60 4.60 6.66
C LYS A 681 -28.04 5.42 7.87
N ASP A 682 -28.88 4.83 8.71
CA ASP A 682 -29.36 5.46 9.95
C ASP A 682 -28.33 5.38 11.09
N SER A 683 -27.48 4.36 11.12
CA SER A 683 -26.49 4.12 12.18
C SER A 683 -25.12 3.86 11.57
N CYS A 684 -24.41 4.95 11.28
CA CYS A 684 -23.05 4.93 10.77
C CYS A 684 -22.19 6.11 11.31
N PRO A 685 -20.85 5.99 11.29
CA PRO A 685 -19.93 7.09 11.54
C PRO A 685 -20.20 8.30 10.63
N LEU A 686 -19.93 9.51 11.13
CA LEU A 686 -20.17 10.77 10.41
C LEU A 686 -19.53 10.79 9.00
N TYR A 687 -18.32 10.27 8.84
CA TYR A 687 -17.64 10.22 7.53
C TYR A 687 -18.32 9.30 6.50
N LEU A 688 -19.21 8.38 6.92
CA LEU A 688 -20.01 7.53 6.04
C LEU A 688 -21.39 8.10 5.74
N THR A 689 -21.82 9.13 6.47
CA THR A 689 -23.03 9.87 6.10
C THR A 689 -22.77 10.63 4.80
N ARG A 690 -23.83 10.88 4.03
CA ARG A 690 -23.71 11.65 2.78
C ARG A 690 -23.19 13.06 3.02
N GLU A 691 -23.70 13.72 4.06
CA GLU A 691 -23.27 15.06 4.47
C GLU A 691 -21.79 15.09 4.86
N GLY A 692 -21.34 14.17 5.72
CA GLY A 692 -19.95 14.12 6.14
C GLY A 692 -18.99 13.78 4.99
N PHE A 693 -19.38 12.89 4.09
CA PHE A 693 -18.63 12.60 2.87
C PHE A 693 -18.50 13.83 1.96
N GLU A 694 -19.61 14.51 1.68
CA GLU A 694 -19.62 15.71 0.84
C GLU A 694 -18.79 16.82 1.48
N LYS A 695 -18.87 17.02 2.81
CA LYS A 695 -18.06 18.00 3.56
C LYS A 695 -16.56 17.73 3.48
N LEU A 696 -16.14 16.46 3.46
CA LEU A 696 -14.73 16.11 3.26
C LEU A 696 -14.25 16.26 1.82
N LYS A 697 -15.13 16.02 0.84
CA LYS A 697 -14.81 16.10 -0.61
C LYS A 697 -14.82 17.54 -1.14
N GLN A 698 -15.56 18.45 -0.49
CA GLN A 698 -15.64 19.88 -0.84
C GLN A 698 -14.26 20.54 -1.01
N ASN A 699 -14.21 21.58 -1.85
CA ASN A 699 -13.01 22.39 -2.11
C ASN A 699 -11.79 21.55 -2.50
N ASP A 700 -11.97 20.59 -3.42
CA ASP A 700 -10.92 19.67 -3.86
C ASP A 700 -10.27 18.93 -2.68
N GLY A 701 -11.09 18.48 -1.72
CA GLY A 701 -10.63 17.74 -0.55
C GLY A 701 -9.75 18.53 0.42
N ALA A 702 -9.91 19.86 0.52
CA ALA A 702 -9.08 20.70 1.40
C ALA A 702 -9.07 20.24 2.88
N ALA A 703 -10.19 19.69 3.35
CA ALA A 703 -10.28 19.12 4.71
C ALA A 703 -9.40 17.88 4.92
N LEU A 704 -8.95 17.22 3.85
CA LEU A 704 -8.04 16.07 3.90
C LEU A 704 -6.57 16.49 3.98
N ASP A 705 -6.23 17.75 3.68
CA ASP A 705 -4.82 18.20 3.64
C ASP A 705 -4.21 18.35 5.04
N CYS A 706 -5.03 18.38 6.10
CA CYS A 706 -4.59 18.41 7.49
C CYS A 706 -3.94 17.10 7.97
N PHE A 707 -4.14 15.98 7.27
CA PHE A 707 -3.68 14.66 7.71
C PHE A 707 -2.17 14.45 7.49
N ARG A 708 -1.46 13.97 8.52
CA ARG A 708 -0.12 13.39 8.40
C ARG A 708 -0.07 12.05 9.11
N LEU A 709 -0.02 10.97 8.35
CA LEU A 709 0.05 9.59 8.84
C LEU A 709 1.51 9.21 9.07
N HIS A 710 1.83 8.74 10.27
CA HIS A 710 3.17 8.30 10.68
C HIS A 710 3.14 6.80 10.95
N THR A 711 4.01 6.05 10.26
CA THR A 711 4.29 4.65 10.57
C THR A 711 5.55 4.57 11.42
N ASP A 712 5.38 4.67 12.75
CA ASP A 712 6.47 4.66 13.74
C ASP A 712 5.89 4.54 15.16
N SER A 713 6.75 4.42 16.17
CA SER A 713 6.34 4.53 17.57
C SER A 713 5.88 5.95 17.90
N ILE A 714 4.90 6.07 18.79
CA ILE A 714 4.38 7.37 19.23
C ILE A 714 5.47 8.27 19.84
N MET A 715 6.43 7.68 20.56
CA MET A 715 7.57 8.41 21.12
C MET A 715 8.46 9.00 20.02
N ASN A 716 8.80 8.22 18.99
CA ASN A 716 9.63 8.71 17.89
C ASN A 716 8.92 9.83 17.13
N VAL A 717 7.63 9.71 16.87
CA VAL A 717 6.86 10.78 16.21
C VAL A 717 6.87 12.06 17.05
N MET A 718 6.56 11.97 18.34
CA MET A 718 6.58 13.14 19.22
C MET A 718 7.97 13.78 19.32
N ASN A 719 9.04 12.97 19.36
CA ASN A 719 10.41 13.47 19.31
C ASN A 719 10.73 14.19 18.01
N ARG A 720 10.31 13.66 16.86
CA ARG A 720 10.48 14.31 15.55
C ARG A 720 9.76 15.65 15.50
N LEU A 721 8.46 15.64 15.84
CA LEU A 721 7.63 16.85 15.85
C LEU A 721 8.24 17.99 16.68
N GLY A 722 9.05 17.65 17.68
CA GLY A 722 9.81 18.61 18.45
C GLY A 722 8.95 19.33 19.50
N LYS A 723 9.60 20.26 20.20
CA LYS A 723 9.02 20.96 21.34
C LYS A 723 7.84 21.86 20.94
N ASP A 724 6.79 21.88 21.76
CA ASP A 724 5.65 22.80 21.64
C ASP A 724 4.95 22.75 20.25
N SER A 725 4.95 21.58 19.61
CA SER A 725 4.40 21.31 18.27
C SER A 725 2.92 20.90 18.27
N LEU A 726 2.46 20.31 19.37
CA LEU A 726 1.10 19.78 19.54
C LEU A 726 0.27 20.63 20.50
N THR A 727 -1.03 20.76 20.24
CA THR A 727 -1.98 21.36 21.19
C THR A 727 -2.80 20.30 21.93
N ILE A 728 -3.16 19.22 21.22
CA ILE A 728 -3.99 18.14 21.75
C ILE A 728 -3.35 16.80 21.38
N ALA A 729 -3.30 15.86 22.32
CA ALA A 729 -2.90 14.49 22.08
C ALA A 729 -3.97 13.51 22.59
N ILE A 730 -4.41 12.59 21.74
CA ILE A 730 -5.46 11.61 22.00
C ILE A 730 -4.83 10.23 21.89
N ILE A 731 -4.47 9.67 23.04
CA ILE A 731 -3.60 8.49 23.12
C ILE A 731 -4.34 7.24 23.61
N MET A 732 -5.67 7.26 23.51
CA MET A 732 -6.57 6.14 23.81
C MET A 732 -6.23 5.48 25.16
N ASP A 733 -6.20 4.15 25.21
CA ASP A 733 -5.84 3.30 26.34
C ASP A 733 -4.39 2.83 26.35
N LEU A 734 -3.50 3.49 25.59
CA LEU A 734 -2.09 3.14 25.47
C LEU A 734 -1.41 2.89 26.83
N GLN A 735 -1.81 3.62 27.87
CA GLN A 735 -1.19 3.59 29.19
C GLN A 735 -1.58 2.32 29.97
N ASP A 736 -2.74 1.72 29.68
CA ASP A 736 -3.19 0.46 30.29
C ASP A 736 -2.29 -0.72 29.89
N TRP A 737 -1.54 -0.59 28.79
CA TRP A 737 -0.69 -1.66 28.26
C TRP A 737 0.62 -1.81 29.04
N PHE A 738 1.00 -0.79 29.82
CA PHE A 738 2.24 -0.78 30.59
C PHE A 738 2.08 -1.48 31.94
N PRO A 739 3.14 -2.15 32.45
CA PRO A 739 3.13 -2.68 33.80
C PRO A 739 3.09 -1.55 34.83
N ASN A 740 2.43 -1.77 35.98
CA ASN A 740 2.42 -0.78 37.07
C ASN A 740 3.82 -0.60 37.65
N THR A 741 4.38 0.60 37.53
CA THR A 741 5.69 0.96 38.07
C THR A 741 5.63 1.94 39.25
N VAL A 742 4.44 2.41 39.64
CA VAL A 742 4.29 3.34 40.77
C VAL A 742 4.52 2.62 42.10
N ASP A 743 4.07 1.37 42.20
CA ASP A 743 4.19 0.53 43.41
C ASP A 743 5.63 0.04 43.65
N SER A 744 6.56 0.27 42.72
CA SER A 744 7.97 -0.14 42.82
C SER A 744 8.86 0.92 42.17
N PRO A 745 9.06 2.08 42.82
CA PRO A 745 9.85 3.17 42.26
C PRO A 745 11.29 2.70 42.02
N PRO A 746 11.86 3.02 40.85
CA PRO A 746 13.16 2.47 40.50
C PRO A 746 14.26 3.17 41.32
N ALA A 747 15.35 2.46 41.62
CA ALA A 747 16.41 2.94 42.50
C ALA A 747 16.98 4.30 42.04
N ARG A 748 17.49 5.12 42.97
CA ARG A 748 18.01 6.47 42.67
C ARG A 748 19.10 6.37 41.57
N GLY A 749 18.92 7.09 40.46
CA GLY A 749 19.85 7.06 39.31
C GLY A 749 19.52 6.04 38.20
N SER A 750 18.45 5.25 38.35
CA SER A 750 17.96 4.34 37.31
C SER A 750 17.24 5.06 36.17
N LYS A 751 17.22 4.44 34.98
CA LYS A 751 16.45 4.96 33.84
C LYS A 751 14.95 4.93 34.18
N PRO A 752 14.19 6.00 33.85
CA PRO A 752 12.74 6.01 34.03
C PRO A 752 12.09 4.87 33.24
N CYS A 753 10.95 4.35 33.72
CA CYS A 753 10.20 3.33 32.98
C CYS A 753 9.67 3.88 31.65
N GLU A 754 9.33 2.99 30.73
CA GLU A 754 8.92 3.35 29.37
C GLU A 754 7.68 4.28 29.32
N LEU A 755 6.68 4.06 30.19
CA LEU A 755 5.54 4.97 30.28
C LEU A 755 5.96 6.36 30.77
N THR A 756 6.88 6.45 31.73
CA THR A 756 7.39 7.75 32.21
C THR A 756 8.12 8.48 31.09
N GLN A 757 8.94 7.76 30.30
CA GLN A 757 9.59 8.32 29.11
C GLN A 757 8.55 8.81 28.10
N THR A 758 7.51 8.04 27.84
CA THR A 758 6.40 8.41 26.95
C THR A 758 5.71 9.70 27.42
N ILE A 759 5.39 9.81 28.71
CA ILE A 759 4.75 11.00 29.30
C ILE A 759 5.67 12.23 29.21
N ARG A 760 6.99 12.06 29.43
CA ARG A 760 7.96 13.15 29.29
C ARG A 760 8.08 13.64 27.85
N THR A 761 8.18 12.71 26.91
CA THR A 761 8.22 13.03 25.47
C THR A 761 6.95 13.75 25.03
N LEU A 762 5.80 13.30 25.51
CA LEU A 762 4.50 13.93 25.28
C LEU A 762 4.45 15.35 25.85
N ARG A 763 4.92 15.55 27.10
CA ARG A 763 5.04 16.88 27.70
C ARG A 763 5.94 17.81 26.90
N ASN A 764 7.03 17.29 26.35
CA ASN A 764 7.94 18.08 25.52
C ASN A 764 7.25 18.54 24.23
N ALA A 765 6.53 17.63 23.55
CA ALA A 765 5.86 17.92 22.29
C ALA A 765 4.63 18.85 22.43
N LEU A 766 3.94 18.84 23.57
CA LEU A 766 2.79 19.70 23.81
C LEU A 766 3.18 21.15 24.09
N LYS A 767 2.42 22.11 23.56
CA LYS A 767 2.50 23.52 23.95
C LYS A 767 2.14 23.72 25.43
N PRO A 768 2.54 24.84 26.07
CA PRO A 768 1.97 25.24 27.36
C PRO A 768 0.44 25.22 27.31
N ASN A 769 -0.23 24.69 28.35
CA ASN A 769 -1.67 24.40 28.37
C ASN A 769 -2.17 23.37 27.35
N GLY A 770 -1.27 22.68 26.64
CA GLY A 770 -1.61 21.56 25.78
C GLY A 770 -2.22 20.41 26.58
N ARG A 771 -3.15 19.68 25.97
CA ARG A 771 -4.00 18.69 26.65
C ARG A 771 -3.79 17.29 26.10
N VAL A 772 -3.75 16.31 27.00
CA VAL A 772 -3.73 14.88 26.68
C VAL A 772 -5.05 14.28 27.09
N PHE A 773 -5.68 13.56 26.18
CA PHE A 773 -6.90 12.81 26.42
C PHE A 773 -6.62 11.32 26.31
N PHE A 774 -7.06 10.57 27.32
CA PHE A 774 -6.88 9.13 27.38
C PHE A 774 -8.01 8.47 28.16
N ARG A 775 -8.25 7.19 27.86
CA ARG A 775 -9.29 6.36 28.46
C ARG A 775 -8.65 5.18 29.18
N SER A 776 -9.35 4.63 30.17
CA SER A 776 -8.85 3.46 30.91
C SER A 776 -9.94 2.43 31.17
N ALA A 777 -9.51 1.16 31.23
CA ALA A 777 -10.33 0.07 31.76
C ALA A 777 -10.64 0.23 33.26
N GLY A 778 -9.82 0.96 34.03
CA GLY A 778 -10.09 1.25 35.45
C GLY A 778 -10.77 2.60 35.66
N GLN A 779 -11.44 2.76 36.81
CA GLN A 779 -11.97 4.03 37.27
C GLN A 779 -10.85 4.96 37.73
N GLU A 780 -9.83 4.44 38.43
CA GLU A 780 -8.71 5.22 39.00
C GLU A 780 -7.36 4.56 38.73
N PRO A 781 -6.86 4.59 37.47
CA PRO A 781 -5.63 3.92 37.12
C PRO A 781 -4.39 4.51 37.81
N TRP A 782 -3.40 3.66 38.07
CA TRP A 782 -2.16 3.99 38.78
C TRP A 782 -1.34 5.11 38.12
N TYR A 783 -1.41 5.25 36.79
CA TYR A 783 -0.62 6.21 36.04
C TYR A 783 -1.14 7.66 36.13
N LEU A 784 -2.32 7.92 36.71
CA LEU A 784 -2.78 9.30 36.96
C LEU A 784 -1.78 10.06 37.84
N GLU A 785 -1.24 9.38 38.84
CA GLU A 785 -0.22 9.94 39.73
C GLU A 785 1.09 10.20 38.99
N LEU A 786 1.44 9.34 38.02
CA LEU A 786 2.62 9.54 37.19
C LEU A 786 2.50 10.81 36.33
N TYR A 787 1.34 11.06 35.74
CA TYR A 787 1.07 12.33 35.03
C TYR A 787 1.22 13.55 35.95
N ARG A 788 0.71 13.49 37.19
CA ARG A 788 0.86 14.59 38.15
C ARG A 788 2.32 14.86 38.49
N ARG A 789 3.11 13.82 38.75
CA ARG A 789 4.55 13.90 39.03
C ARG A 789 5.34 14.48 37.86
N GLU A 790 4.97 14.11 36.64
CA GLU A 790 5.63 14.58 35.42
C GLU A 790 5.13 15.97 34.96
N GLY A 791 4.33 16.66 35.78
CA GLY A 791 4.00 18.08 35.58
C GLY A 791 2.68 18.35 34.86
N PHE A 792 1.71 17.42 34.92
CA PHE A 792 0.37 17.63 34.40
C PHE A 792 -0.64 17.94 35.52
N LYS A 793 -1.68 18.69 35.18
CA LYS A 793 -2.94 18.78 35.95
C LYS A 793 -3.90 17.74 35.37
N VAL A 794 -4.35 16.78 36.18
CA VAL A 794 -5.19 15.66 35.74
C VAL A 794 -6.61 15.86 36.23
N GLU A 795 -7.57 15.81 35.31
CA GLU A 795 -9.00 15.98 35.54
C GLU A 795 -9.77 14.76 34.99
N CYS A 796 -10.70 14.23 35.78
CA CYS A 796 -11.58 13.16 35.34
C CYS A 796 -12.77 13.78 34.60
N ILE A 797 -12.96 13.40 33.33
CA ILE A 797 -14.08 13.87 32.52
C ILE A 797 -15.29 13.00 32.81
N HIS A 798 -15.17 11.70 32.54
CA HIS A 798 -16.22 10.71 32.81
C HIS A 798 -15.65 9.57 33.64
N LYS A 799 -16.49 9.05 34.55
CA LYS A 799 -16.21 7.86 35.35
C LYS A 799 -17.49 7.03 35.43
N ARG A 800 -17.44 5.79 34.94
CA ARG A 800 -18.56 4.85 35.02
C ARG A 800 -18.57 4.21 36.42
N PRO A 801 -19.59 4.44 37.27
CA PRO A 801 -19.68 3.76 38.56
C PRO A 801 -19.85 2.25 38.37
N ILE A 802 -19.28 1.45 39.28
CA ILE A 802 -19.46 -0.02 39.28
C ILE A 802 -20.94 -0.32 39.57
N GLY A 803 -21.55 -1.18 38.75
CA GLY A 803 -23.00 -1.42 38.79
C GLY A 803 -23.85 -0.30 38.18
N GLY A 804 -23.22 0.71 37.56
CA GLY A 804 -23.89 1.79 36.87
C GLY A 804 -24.72 1.28 35.68
N LYS A 805 -25.94 1.81 35.53
CA LYS A 805 -26.85 1.44 34.43
C LYS A 805 -26.82 2.43 33.26
N ILE A 806 -26.19 3.58 33.42
CA ILE A 806 -26.13 4.64 32.41
C ILE A 806 -24.78 4.52 31.70
N PRO A 807 -24.76 4.39 30.36
CA PRO A 807 -23.51 4.34 29.61
C PRO A 807 -22.86 5.73 29.58
N ILE A 808 -21.52 5.77 29.64
CA ILE A 808 -20.76 7.04 29.58
C ILE A 808 -20.55 7.56 28.14
N ASP A 809 -20.70 6.67 27.16
CA ASP A 809 -20.68 6.95 25.72
C ASP A 809 -21.36 5.77 24.98
N ARG A 810 -21.46 5.82 23.64
CA ARG A 810 -22.12 4.75 22.86
C ARG A 810 -21.32 3.45 22.81
N VAL A 811 -20.06 3.44 23.23
CA VAL A 811 -19.22 2.24 23.27
C VAL A 811 -19.28 1.59 24.65
N ASN A 812 -19.19 2.39 25.71
CA ASN A 812 -19.20 2.00 27.11
C ASN A 812 -18.22 0.85 27.43
N MET A 813 -17.06 0.81 26.75
CA MET A 813 -16.04 -0.22 27.00
C MET A 813 -15.10 0.21 28.14
N TYR A 814 -14.70 1.48 28.14
CA TYR A 814 -13.82 2.05 29.15
C TYR A 814 -14.58 2.44 30.42
N ALA A 815 -13.93 2.34 31.57
CA ALA A 815 -14.50 2.73 32.85
C ALA A 815 -14.29 4.21 33.16
N SER A 816 -13.33 4.87 32.50
CA SER A 816 -13.03 6.28 32.72
C SER A 816 -12.44 6.97 31.50
N PHE A 817 -12.58 8.31 31.49
CA PHE A 817 -12.02 9.22 30.50
C PHE A 817 -11.39 10.42 31.22
N TYR A 818 -10.15 10.76 30.88
CA TYR A 818 -9.34 11.75 31.57
C TYR A 818 -8.75 12.79 30.63
N CYS A 819 -8.55 14.00 31.15
CA CYS A 819 -7.72 15.05 30.54
C CYS A 819 -6.54 15.37 31.45
N ALA A 820 -5.33 15.36 30.88
CA ALA A 820 -4.12 15.84 31.52
C ALA A 820 -3.60 17.09 30.80
N THR A 821 -3.62 18.23 31.49
CA THR A 821 -3.17 19.53 30.95
C THR A 821 -1.75 19.83 31.39
N LYS A 822 -0.87 20.16 30.44
CA LYS A 822 0.53 20.55 30.72
C LYS A 822 0.55 21.86 31.51
N LYS A 823 1.16 21.82 32.70
CA LYS A 823 1.39 23.00 33.55
C LYS A 823 2.43 23.94 32.98
#